data_AF-A0A0J8WQP2-F1
#
_entry.id   AF-A0A0J8WQP2-F1
#
_cell.length_a   1.000
_cell.length_b   1.000
_cell.length_c   1.000
_cell.angle_alpha   90.00
_cell.angle_beta   90.00
_cell.angle_gamma   90.00
#
_symmetry.space_group_name_H-M   'P 1'
#
loop_
_entity.id
_entity.type
_entity.pdbx_description
1 polymer ?
#
loop_
_entity_poly.entity_id
_entity_poly.type
_entity_poly.pdbx_seq_one_letter_code
_entity_poly.pdbx_strand_id
1 'polypeptide(L)'
;MRRPGGKVAILGGGMAGLSTAWRLSEPGWRDRFESITVYQRGWRLGGKGASSRGVNDRIEEHGLHVWLGSYENAFALLRECYAELDRPATDPSSPIRTWQEAIVPADNPGLAEQWGTGWLTWLGTHPRNGMTPGEPGGTGQEITVVEFVQRAVQLVVAFADSLRDAAPADLQLTATAEQAPAAPPPVVGAVQRGILAALLAIADPQVRAGPPGKAIEQAVDAVRAVIDYEERPDHRRSWLLISLVVAAVRGVVADNLINHPNGFRAINDEEFGDWVLRHGGHPDVLESAFVRGLYDLVFGYDHGDPRRPAVGAGVMVFLIGFVLFGYKGAIFWKMTAGMGDVVMAPLYQALRRRGVKFEFFHRLDSLHVDDLGVAIDAITLGRQVRLADGVGHYDPLVDVRGLAVFPSAPRGDQIQARSGMRTLESHFAARDDVETVVLQRGKDFDHIVLAVSVGMIPVVAAELIEDRPEWREMTANLRTVATQAFQLWLRPDEHALGWSKPGATITAYARPFETWASMPQTLWAENWLDPDRPGAVAYFCGSLRAPWPVNGDHPDYVRRYRDLVHRDAADYVDRYLGLYFPNAVSEQGFKWELLCGNDGRRGAAAMATQHVSVNIDPSDRYVQSVPGSDKYRLRPDESGYDNLILAGDWTDCGLNAGCIEAAVMSGFEAANALLGHGRYHRIRGFYLR
;
A
#
# COMPACT_ATOMS: atom_id res chain seq x y z
N MET A 1 -26.10 9.89 -29.93
CA MET A 1 -24.79 9.36 -29.51
C MET A 1 -24.86 7.85 -29.56
N ARG A 2 -24.01 7.18 -30.36
CA ARG A 2 -23.91 5.71 -30.36
C ARG A 2 -23.33 5.29 -29.01
N ARG A 3 -23.99 4.34 -28.34
CA ARG A 3 -23.56 3.76 -27.06
C ARG A 3 -22.13 3.21 -27.23
N PRO A 4 -21.22 3.30 -26.25
CA PRO A 4 -20.11 2.36 -26.19
C PRO A 4 -20.70 0.99 -25.88
N GLY A 5 -21.09 0.28 -26.95
CA GLY A 5 -21.58 -1.09 -26.91
C GLY A 5 -20.44 -2.08 -26.69
N GLY A 6 -20.77 -3.36 -26.58
CA GLY A 6 -19.81 -4.45 -26.71
C GLY A 6 -19.41 -5.14 -25.41
N LYS A 7 -18.40 -5.99 -25.52
CA LYS A 7 -17.88 -6.89 -24.48
C LYS A 7 -16.61 -6.32 -23.86
N VAL A 8 -16.54 -6.28 -22.53
CA VAL A 8 -15.37 -5.79 -21.80
C VAL A 8 -14.57 -6.95 -21.23
N ALA A 9 -13.29 -7.04 -21.58
CA ALA A 9 -12.31 -7.97 -21.01
C ALA A 9 -11.39 -7.23 -20.04
N ILE A 10 -11.45 -7.57 -18.76
CA ILE A 10 -10.56 -7.04 -17.71
C ILE A 10 -9.48 -8.09 -17.44
N LEU A 11 -8.23 -7.76 -17.70
CA LEU A 11 -7.09 -8.67 -17.60
C LEU A 11 -6.37 -8.44 -16.26
N GLY A 12 -6.75 -9.22 -15.25
CA GLY A 12 -6.21 -9.14 -13.89
C GLY A 12 -7.29 -8.87 -12.82
N GLY A 13 -7.37 -9.73 -11.82
CA GLY A 13 -8.30 -9.67 -10.70
C GLY A 13 -7.73 -9.02 -9.43
N GLY A 14 -6.78 -8.09 -9.57
CA GLY A 14 -6.30 -7.24 -8.47
C GLY A 14 -7.25 -6.06 -8.20
N MET A 15 -6.92 -5.24 -7.20
CA MET A 15 -7.79 -4.12 -6.79
C MET A 15 -8.14 -3.15 -7.93
N ALA A 16 -7.21 -2.86 -8.84
CA ALA A 16 -7.49 -1.98 -9.98
C ALA A 16 -8.56 -2.58 -10.91
N GLY A 17 -8.39 -3.83 -11.33
CA GLY A 17 -9.36 -4.54 -12.17
C GLY A 17 -10.72 -4.74 -11.48
N LEU A 18 -10.73 -5.07 -10.19
CA LEU A 18 -11.97 -5.21 -9.41
C LEU A 18 -12.69 -3.87 -9.23
N SER A 19 -11.96 -2.77 -9.05
CA SER A 19 -12.53 -1.42 -8.95
C SER A 19 -13.10 -0.95 -10.29
N THR A 20 -12.43 -1.27 -11.40
CA THR A 20 -12.97 -1.05 -12.75
C THR A 20 -14.26 -1.83 -12.96
N ALA A 21 -14.26 -3.14 -12.64
CA ALA A 21 -15.45 -3.97 -12.71
C ALA A 21 -16.59 -3.42 -11.84
N TRP A 22 -16.29 -2.91 -10.64
CA TRP A 22 -17.25 -2.28 -9.73
C TRP A 22 -17.94 -1.09 -10.38
N ARG A 23 -17.17 -0.16 -10.96
CA ARG A 23 -17.73 1.04 -11.57
C ARG A 23 -18.48 0.74 -12.88
N LEU A 24 -17.95 -0.16 -13.72
CA LEU A 24 -18.61 -0.54 -14.97
C LEU A 24 -19.92 -1.30 -14.76
N SER A 25 -20.03 -2.08 -13.68
CA SER A 25 -21.19 -2.91 -13.36
C SER A 25 -22.26 -2.21 -12.50
N GLU A 26 -22.21 -0.89 -12.37
CA GLU A 26 -23.27 -0.11 -11.70
C GLU A 26 -24.66 -0.35 -12.33
N PRO A 27 -25.77 -0.14 -11.57
CA PRO A 27 -27.12 -0.40 -12.06
C PRO A 27 -27.39 0.16 -13.47
N GLY A 28 -28.02 -0.66 -14.33
CA GLY A 28 -28.24 -0.32 -15.75
C GLY A 28 -27.05 -0.59 -16.67
N TRP A 29 -25.96 -1.21 -16.21
CA TRP A 29 -24.80 -1.49 -17.06
C TRP A 29 -25.09 -2.32 -18.31
N ARG A 30 -26.09 -3.21 -18.26
CA ARG A 30 -26.51 -4.05 -19.41
C ARG A 30 -27.12 -3.24 -20.56
N ASP A 31 -27.51 -1.99 -20.32
CA ASP A 31 -27.95 -1.08 -21.38
C ASP A 31 -26.76 -0.55 -22.21
N ARG A 32 -25.55 -0.66 -21.66
CA ARG A 32 -24.28 -0.18 -22.21
C ARG A 32 -23.43 -1.32 -22.75
N PHE A 33 -23.15 -2.34 -21.94
CA PHE A 33 -22.26 -3.45 -22.30
C PHE A 33 -23.01 -4.77 -22.42
N GLU A 34 -22.57 -5.63 -23.33
CA GLU A 34 -23.07 -7.00 -23.48
C GLU A 34 -22.55 -7.90 -22.33
N SER A 35 -21.29 -7.75 -21.96
CA SER A 35 -20.69 -8.48 -20.85
C SER A 35 -19.47 -7.78 -20.27
N ILE A 36 -19.18 -8.07 -19.00
CA ILE A 36 -17.95 -7.68 -18.32
C ILE A 36 -17.34 -8.98 -17.78
N THR A 37 -16.12 -9.30 -18.22
CA THR A 37 -15.42 -10.54 -17.86
C THR A 37 -14.05 -10.23 -17.30
N VAL A 38 -13.76 -10.72 -16.09
CA VAL A 38 -12.46 -10.62 -15.44
C VAL A 38 -11.69 -11.92 -15.66
N TYR A 39 -10.55 -11.85 -16.34
CA TYR A 39 -9.63 -12.97 -16.52
C TYR A 39 -8.57 -12.96 -15.44
N GLN A 40 -8.40 -14.10 -14.76
CA GLN A 40 -7.50 -14.24 -13.61
C GLN A 40 -6.58 -15.44 -13.78
N ARG A 41 -5.28 -15.22 -13.59
CA ARG A 41 -4.29 -16.30 -13.43
C ARG A 41 -4.51 -17.02 -12.09
N GLY A 42 -4.54 -18.34 -12.09
CA GLY A 42 -4.75 -19.15 -10.89
C GLY A 42 -6.17 -19.05 -10.34
N TRP A 43 -6.31 -19.31 -9.04
CA TRP A 43 -7.61 -19.53 -8.41
C TRP A 43 -8.05 -18.42 -7.44
N ARG A 44 -7.18 -17.44 -7.15
CA ARG A 44 -7.49 -16.34 -6.22
C ARG A 44 -7.48 -14.98 -6.89
N LEU A 45 -8.29 -14.09 -6.34
CA LEU A 45 -8.28 -12.67 -6.65
C LEU A 45 -7.42 -11.92 -5.63
N GLY A 46 -7.14 -10.65 -5.94
CA GLY A 46 -6.52 -9.70 -5.03
C GLY A 46 -5.14 -9.22 -5.44
N GLY A 47 -4.42 -9.95 -6.30
CA GLY A 47 -3.06 -9.59 -6.72
C GLY A 47 -2.16 -9.34 -5.50
N LYS A 48 -1.51 -8.18 -5.43
CA LYS A 48 -0.66 -7.78 -4.29
C LYS A 48 -1.40 -7.64 -2.96
N GLY A 49 -2.74 -7.63 -2.98
CA GLY A 49 -3.63 -7.62 -1.82
C GLY A 49 -4.24 -8.98 -1.48
N ALA A 50 -3.73 -10.07 -2.06
CA ALA A 50 -4.23 -11.41 -1.78
C ALA A 50 -3.83 -11.87 -0.38
N SER A 51 -4.75 -12.57 0.29
CA SER A 51 -4.48 -13.36 1.49
C SER A 51 -5.12 -14.74 1.31
N SER A 52 -4.70 -15.72 2.10
CA SER A 52 -5.29 -17.06 2.01
C SER A 52 -5.36 -17.80 3.34
N ARG A 53 -6.09 -18.92 3.34
CA ARG A 53 -6.17 -19.83 4.51
C ARG A 53 -5.20 -21.01 4.38
N GLY A 54 -4.20 -21.00 5.25
CA GLY A 54 -3.17 -22.02 5.38
C GLY A 54 -3.57 -23.19 6.27
N VAL A 55 -2.57 -23.88 6.84
CA VAL A 55 -2.81 -24.91 7.86
C VAL A 55 -3.53 -24.31 9.07
N ASN A 56 -4.46 -25.05 9.67
CA ASN A 56 -5.35 -24.56 10.75
C ASN A 56 -6.20 -23.34 10.34
N ASP A 57 -6.45 -23.20 9.03
CA ASP A 57 -7.13 -22.06 8.42
C ASP A 57 -6.51 -20.70 8.80
N ARG A 58 -5.22 -20.69 9.17
CA ARG A 58 -4.49 -19.48 9.56
C ARG A 58 -4.42 -18.49 8.39
N ILE A 59 -4.44 -17.20 8.70
CA ILE A 59 -4.40 -16.15 7.68
C ILE A 59 -2.96 -15.97 7.20
N GLU A 60 -2.71 -16.34 5.96
CA GLU A 60 -1.42 -16.19 5.28
C GLU A 60 -1.49 -14.99 4.33
N GLU A 61 -0.92 -13.87 4.76
CA GLU A 61 -0.92 -12.60 4.03
C GLU A 61 0.21 -12.56 2.99
N HIS A 62 -0.07 -12.01 1.81
CA HIS A 62 0.96 -11.73 0.78
C HIS A 62 1.92 -10.61 1.22
N GLY A 63 1.39 -9.57 1.85
CA GLY A 63 2.07 -8.32 2.21
C GLY A 63 1.43 -7.73 3.47
N LEU A 64 2.10 -6.81 4.16
CA LEU A 64 1.45 -6.04 5.22
C LEU A 64 0.50 -5.03 4.57
N HIS A 65 -0.81 -5.18 4.81
CA HIS A 65 -1.80 -4.20 4.36
C HIS A 65 -2.35 -3.44 5.55
N VAL A 66 -1.88 -2.20 5.71
CA VAL A 66 -2.48 -1.21 6.60
C VAL A 66 -3.10 -0.14 5.72
N TRP A 67 -4.40 0.14 5.91
CA TRP A 67 -5.05 1.20 5.16
C TRP A 67 -4.82 2.53 5.85
N LEU A 68 -4.47 3.54 5.07
CA LEU A 68 -4.33 4.90 5.59
C LEU A 68 -5.72 5.51 5.74
N GLY A 69 -5.95 6.24 6.82
CA GLY A 69 -7.22 6.96 7.04
C GLY A 69 -7.51 8.03 5.99
N SER A 70 -6.55 8.33 5.12
CA SER A 70 -6.69 9.24 3.99
C SER A 70 -7.20 8.56 2.70
N TYR A 71 -7.37 7.23 2.69
CA TYR A 71 -7.80 6.45 1.53
C TYR A 71 -9.31 6.56 1.25
N GLU A 72 -9.76 7.70 0.73
CA GLU A 72 -11.18 7.97 0.51
C GLU A 72 -11.85 7.01 -0.47
N ASN A 73 -11.19 6.64 -1.57
CA ASN A 73 -11.80 5.84 -2.62
C ASN A 73 -11.87 4.35 -2.24
N ALA A 74 -10.81 3.81 -1.63
CA ALA A 74 -10.80 2.43 -1.16
C ALA A 74 -11.83 2.19 -0.05
N PHE A 75 -11.93 3.12 0.93
CA PHE A 75 -12.97 3.04 1.95
C PHE A 75 -14.37 3.22 1.36
N ALA A 76 -14.57 4.15 0.42
CA ALA A 76 -15.87 4.33 -0.24
C ALA A 76 -16.32 3.04 -0.96
N LEU A 77 -15.43 2.42 -1.73
CA LEU A 77 -15.67 1.16 -2.42
C LEU A 77 -16.09 0.06 -1.43
N LEU A 78 -15.33 -0.10 -0.33
CA LEU A 78 -15.61 -1.12 0.67
C LEU A 78 -16.97 -0.91 1.35
N ARG A 79 -17.29 0.33 1.70
CA ARG A 79 -18.58 0.73 2.30
C ARG A 79 -19.75 0.39 1.38
N GLU A 80 -19.64 0.79 0.10
CA GLU A 80 -20.66 0.51 -0.91
C GLU A 80 -20.82 -1.00 -1.14
N CYS A 81 -19.72 -1.75 -1.15
CA CYS A 81 -19.73 -3.21 -1.28
C CYS A 81 -20.48 -3.89 -0.14
N TYR A 82 -20.16 -3.57 1.12
CA TYR A 82 -20.86 -4.15 2.27
C TYR A 82 -22.33 -3.73 2.34
N ALA A 83 -22.64 -2.49 1.97
CA ALA A 83 -24.02 -2.02 1.90
C ALA A 83 -24.84 -2.79 0.85
N GLU A 84 -24.26 -3.05 -0.34
CA GLU A 84 -24.93 -3.82 -1.39
C GLU A 84 -25.05 -5.31 -1.06
N LEU A 85 -24.06 -5.88 -0.39
CA LEU A 85 -24.13 -7.27 0.03
C LEU A 85 -25.28 -7.50 1.01
N ASP A 86 -25.58 -6.52 1.86
CA ASP A 86 -26.62 -6.59 2.89
C ASP A 86 -26.57 -7.93 3.63
N ARG A 87 -25.42 -8.22 4.27
CA ARG A 87 -25.18 -9.48 4.99
C ARG A 87 -26.30 -9.83 5.97
N PRO A 88 -26.89 -8.88 6.75
CA PRO A 88 -28.02 -9.20 7.60
C PRO A 88 -29.19 -9.89 6.89
N ALA A 89 -29.43 -9.58 5.61
CA ALA A 89 -30.45 -10.23 4.80
C ALA A 89 -29.94 -11.43 3.99
N THR A 90 -28.73 -11.33 3.42
CA THR A 90 -28.26 -12.33 2.43
C THR A 90 -27.38 -13.44 3.01
N ASP A 91 -26.79 -13.23 4.18
CA ASP A 91 -25.93 -14.18 4.88
C ASP A 91 -25.89 -13.86 6.39
N PRO A 92 -26.99 -14.11 7.13
CA PRO A 92 -27.11 -13.72 8.54
C PRO A 92 -26.10 -14.41 9.48
N SER A 93 -25.54 -15.54 9.03
CA SER A 93 -24.48 -16.30 9.69
C SER A 93 -23.11 -15.66 9.60
N SER A 94 -22.87 -14.76 8.63
CA SER A 94 -21.59 -14.09 8.48
C SER A 94 -21.23 -13.33 9.76
N PRO A 95 -20.05 -13.59 10.36
CA PRO A 95 -19.61 -12.90 11.57
C PRO A 95 -19.22 -11.44 11.31
N ILE A 96 -18.89 -11.09 10.07
CA ILE A 96 -18.68 -9.70 9.62
C ILE A 96 -19.85 -9.31 8.73
N ARG A 97 -20.64 -8.35 9.18
CA ARG A 97 -21.87 -7.87 8.51
C ARG A 97 -21.67 -6.52 7.86
N THR A 98 -20.82 -5.68 8.43
CA THR A 98 -20.57 -4.31 8.00
C THR A 98 -19.08 -4.06 7.77
N TRP A 99 -18.76 -3.02 7.01
CA TRP A 99 -17.36 -2.65 6.78
C TRP A 99 -16.66 -2.20 8.09
N GLN A 100 -17.39 -1.66 9.07
CA GLN A 100 -16.83 -1.28 10.37
C GLN A 100 -16.37 -2.47 11.21
N GLU A 101 -16.96 -3.64 10.99
CA GLU A 101 -16.53 -4.89 11.62
C GLU A 101 -15.36 -5.53 10.85
N ALA A 102 -15.25 -5.23 9.55
CA ALA A 102 -14.19 -5.71 8.66
C ALA A 102 -12.84 -5.01 8.89
N ILE A 103 -12.88 -3.69 9.10
CA ILE A 103 -11.69 -2.86 9.25
C ILE A 103 -11.87 -1.87 10.40
N VAL A 104 -10.91 -1.85 11.31
CA VAL A 104 -10.96 -1.07 12.56
C VAL A 104 -9.78 -0.10 12.65
N PRO A 105 -9.94 1.05 13.34
CA PRO A 105 -8.83 1.98 13.55
C PRO A 105 -7.68 1.31 14.33
N ALA A 106 -6.44 1.65 13.97
CA ALA A 106 -5.24 1.20 14.67
C ALA A 106 -4.61 2.37 15.45
N ASP A 107 -4.46 2.19 16.76
CA ASP A 107 -4.11 3.29 17.68
C ASP A 107 -2.61 3.45 17.95
N ASN A 108 -1.79 2.51 17.50
CA ASN A 108 -0.39 2.38 17.91
C ASN A 108 0.60 2.37 16.71
N PRO A 109 0.56 3.32 15.76
CA PRO A 109 1.66 3.48 14.81
C PRO A 109 2.94 3.87 15.58
N GLY A 110 4.10 3.37 15.15
CA GLY A 110 5.34 3.65 15.85
C GLY A 110 6.58 3.56 14.96
N LEU A 111 7.68 4.00 15.54
CA LEU A 111 9.00 3.99 14.93
C LEU A 111 10.02 3.43 15.92
N ALA A 112 11.06 2.80 15.38
CA ALA A 112 12.24 2.40 16.13
C ALA A 112 13.44 3.28 15.76
N GLU A 113 14.21 3.72 16.76
CA GLU A 113 15.54 4.29 16.53
C GLU A 113 16.60 3.61 17.36
N GLN A 114 17.82 3.72 16.85
CA GLN A 114 19.00 3.37 17.59
C GLN A 114 19.45 4.57 18.45
N TRP A 115 19.64 4.33 19.75
CA TRP A 115 20.19 5.30 20.69
C TRP A 115 21.32 4.65 21.49
N GLY A 116 22.54 5.18 21.34
CA GLY A 116 23.74 4.51 21.83
C GLY A 116 23.88 3.10 21.24
N THR A 117 23.99 2.09 22.11
CA THR A 117 24.07 0.67 21.70
C THR A 117 22.71 -0.03 21.63
N GLY A 118 21.63 0.63 22.05
CA GLY A 118 20.30 0.05 22.15
C GLY A 118 19.31 0.57 21.11
N TRP A 119 18.14 -0.05 21.08
CA TRP A 119 16.99 0.39 20.30
C TRP A 119 15.87 0.88 21.20
N LEU A 120 15.21 1.96 20.78
CA LEU A 120 14.05 2.52 21.44
C LEU A 120 12.87 2.46 20.48
N THR A 121 11.72 2.01 20.96
CA THR A 121 10.43 2.19 20.26
C THR A 121 9.74 3.42 20.80
N TRP A 122 9.16 4.23 19.92
CA TRP A 122 8.13 5.18 20.32
C TRP A 122 6.89 5.00 19.47
N LEU A 123 5.75 5.09 20.13
CA LEU A 123 4.45 5.07 19.48
C LEU A 123 4.00 6.52 19.31
N GLY A 124 3.51 6.84 18.12
CA GLY A 124 2.85 8.11 17.88
C GLY A 124 1.47 8.09 18.53
N THR A 125 1.20 9.02 19.44
CA THR A 125 -0.18 9.28 19.87
C THR A 125 -0.80 10.25 18.87
N HIS A 126 -1.50 9.69 17.88
CA HIS A 126 -2.31 10.48 16.96
C HIS A 126 -3.76 10.39 17.41
N PRO A 127 -4.35 11.49 17.90
CA PRO A 127 -5.73 11.44 18.37
C PRO A 127 -6.65 11.08 17.22
N ARG A 128 -7.58 10.16 17.51
CA ARG A 128 -8.66 9.88 16.58
C ARG A 128 -9.49 11.15 16.38
N ASN A 129 -9.92 11.41 15.16
CA ASN A 129 -10.90 12.46 14.89
C ASN A 129 -12.29 11.84 14.69
N GLY A 130 -13.34 12.65 14.78
CA GLY A 130 -14.73 12.20 14.63
C GLY A 130 -15.16 11.91 13.18
N MET A 131 -14.25 12.01 12.21
CA MET A 131 -14.55 11.81 10.80
C MET A 131 -14.40 10.34 10.40
N THR A 132 -15.04 9.96 9.30
CA THR A 132 -14.93 8.59 8.75
C THR A 132 -14.43 8.63 7.31
N PRO A 133 -13.46 7.79 6.92
CA PRO A 133 -13.00 7.73 5.53
C PRO A 133 -14.07 7.18 4.59
N GLY A 134 -14.11 7.71 3.36
CA GLY A 134 -15.02 7.23 2.32
C GLY A 134 -16.49 7.59 2.53
N GLU A 135 -16.78 8.64 3.31
CA GLU A 135 -18.16 9.11 3.53
C GLU A 135 -18.87 9.52 2.24
N PRO A 136 -20.18 9.22 2.09
CA PRO A 136 -20.97 9.67 0.95
C PRO A 136 -20.94 11.19 0.83
N GLY A 137 -20.77 11.70 -0.39
CA GLY A 137 -20.75 13.15 -0.66
C GLY A 137 -19.36 13.79 -0.60
N GLY A 138 -18.31 13.05 -0.25
CA GLY A 138 -16.93 13.52 -0.43
C GLY A 138 -16.64 13.81 -1.90
N THR A 139 -16.19 15.03 -2.19
CA THR A 139 -15.69 15.42 -3.52
C THR A 139 -14.17 15.21 -3.58
N GLY A 140 -13.66 14.90 -4.77
CA GLY A 140 -12.22 14.96 -5.02
C GLY A 140 -11.76 16.41 -5.02
N GLN A 141 -10.65 16.68 -4.35
CA GLN A 141 -9.99 17.98 -4.34
C GLN A 141 -8.52 17.82 -4.72
N GLU A 142 -7.96 18.84 -5.35
CA GLU A 142 -6.52 18.91 -5.53
C GLU A 142 -5.91 19.44 -4.22
N ILE A 143 -4.90 18.76 -3.66
CA ILE A 143 -4.17 19.37 -2.54
C ILE A 143 -3.33 20.49 -3.13
N THR A 144 -3.72 21.73 -2.85
CA THR A 144 -2.94 22.86 -3.31
C THR A 144 -1.68 22.97 -2.46
N VAL A 145 -0.59 23.43 -3.07
CA VAL A 145 0.65 23.70 -2.33
C VAL A 145 0.40 24.70 -1.20
N VAL A 146 -0.53 25.65 -1.39
CA VAL A 146 -0.95 26.62 -0.35
C VAL A 146 -1.55 25.92 0.85
N GLU A 147 -2.52 25.03 0.64
CA GLU A 147 -3.17 24.28 1.71
C GLU A 147 -2.16 23.41 2.47
N PHE A 148 -1.24 22.76 1.76
CA PHE A 148 -0.16 22.00 2.38
C PHE A 148 0.72 22.88 3.28
N VAL A 149 1.17 24.04 2.79
CA VAL A 149 1.98 24.98 3.58
C VAL A 149 1.23 25.44 4.82
N GLN A 150 -0.05 25.83 4.68
CA GLN A 150 -0.86 26.26 5.82
C GLN A 150 -0.94 25.19 6.92
N ARG A 151 -1.18 23.93 6.54
CA ARG A 151 -1.29 22.82 7.50
C ARG A 151 0.07 22.43 8.09
N ALA A 152 1.14 22.45 7.29
CA ALA A 152 2.50 22.21 7.78
C ALA A 152 2.94 23.26 8.81
N VAL A 153 2.60 24.53 8.57
CA VAL A 153 2.83 25.63 9.51
C VAL A 153 2.06 25.43 10.80
N GLN A 154 0.78 25.08 10.72
CA GLN A 154 -0.05 24.79 11.90
C GLN A 154 0.53 23.65 12.73
N LEU A 155 1.07 22.61 12.08
CA LEU A 155 1.73 21.50 12.75
C LEU A 155 2.97 21.97 13.55
N VAL A 156 3.81 22.82 12.96
CA VAL A 156 4.99 23.38 13.67
C VAL A 156 4.56 24.21 14.89
N VAL A 157 3.50 25.01 14.76
CA VAL A 157 2.95 25.82 15.86
C VAL A 157 2.41 24.93 16.98
N ALA A 158 1.54 23.97 16.64
CA ALA A 158 0.96 23.02 17.60
C ALA A 158 2.06 22.19 18.29
N PHE A 159 3.11 21.84 17.57
CA PHE A 159 4.26 21.13 18.12
C PHE A 159 5.06 21.98 19.12
N ALA A 160 5.37 23.23 18.75
CA ALA A 160 6.02 24.17 19.66
C ALA A 160 5.18 24.44 20.93
N ASP A 161 3.85 24.39 20.81
CA ASP A 161 2.93 24.44 21.95
C ASP A 161 2.97 23.14 22.78
N SER A 162 3.08 21.95 22.17
CA SER A 162 3.14 20.68 22.92
C SER A 162 4.41 20.52 23.79
N LEU A 163 5.54 21.07 23.34
CA LEU A 163 6.80 21.10 24.10
C LEU A 163 6.71 21.99 25.37
N ARG A 164 5.66 22.83 25.47
CA ARG A 164 5.35 23.68 26.63
C ARG A 164 4.74 22.90 27.79
N ASP A 165 3.98 21.84 27.48
CA ASP A 165 3.07 21.16 28.42
C ASP A 165 3.56 19.74 28.81
N ALA A 166 4.66 19.25 28.23
CA ALA A 166 5.13 17.89 28.44
C ALA A 166 5.84 17.67 29.79
N ALA A 167 5.25 16.83 30.64
CA ALA A 167 6.00 15.97 31.55
C ALA A 167 6.82 14.93 30.74
N PRO A 168 7.94 14.40 31.26
CA PRO A 168 8.85 13.57 30.47
C PRO A 168 8.25 12.18 30.20
N ALA A 169 7.48 12.01 29.11
CA ALA A 169 7.28 10.70 28.48
C ALA A 169 6.59 10.71 27.09
N ASP A 170 5.65 11.60 26.78
CA ASP A 170 4.77 11.38 25.61
C ASP A 170 4.74 12.58 24.65
N LEU A 171 5.25 12.38 23.43
CA LEU A 171 5.22 13.35 22.34
C LEU A 171 3.87 13.26 21.60
N GLN A 172 3.03 14.28 21.70
CA GLN A 172 1.76 14.37 20.96
C GLN A 172 1.93 15.11 19.63
N LEU A 173 1.73 14.42 18.50
CA LEU A 173 1.60 15.03 17.18
C LEU A 173 0.11 15.14 16.83
N THR A 174 -0.50 16.24 17.27
CA THR A 174 -1.91 16.52 17.02
C THR A 174 -2.07 17.41 15.78
N ALA A 175 -2.76 16.90 14.75
CA ALA A 175 -3.06 17.63 13.52
C ALA A 175 -4.39 18.43 13.58
N THR A 176 -5.08 18.41 14.72
CA THR A 176 -6.35 19.12 14.95
C THR A 176 -6.14 20.40 15.76
N ALA A 177 -6.50 21.54 15.17
CA ALA A 177 -6.40 22.87 15.77
C ALA A 177 -7.52 23.19 16.81
N GLU A 178 -7.93 22.23 17.64
CA GLU A 178 -9.12 22.38 18.52
C GLU A 178 -8.84 22.46 20.03
N GLN A 179 -7.65 22.90 20.45
CA GLN A 179 -7.44 23.31 21.84
C GLN A 179 -6.98 24.76 21.93
N ALA A 180 -7.82 25.60 22.57
CA ALA A 180 -7.50 26.98 22.86
C ALA A 180 -6.44 27.07 23.98
N PRO A 181 -5.28 27.73 23.77
CA PRO A 181 -4.27 27.87 24.80
C PRO A 181 -4.56 29.02 25.79
N ALA A 182 -4.11 28.86 27.04
CA ALA A 182 -4.06 29.91 28.05
C ALA A 182 -3.06 31.03 27.68
N ALA A 183 -3.24 32.22 28.25
CA ALA A 183 -2.52 33.45 27.86
C ALA A 183 -0.99 33.40 28.16
N PRO A 184 -0.13 33.95 27.26
CA PRO A 184 1.33 33.76 27.28
C PRO A 184 2.12 34.75 28.16
N PRO A 185 3.38 34.42 28.57
CA PRO A 185 4.37 35.41 28.99
C PRO A 185 5.02 36.16 27.80
N PRO A 186 5.51 37.40 28.00
CA PRO A 186 5.68 38.39 26.93
C PRO A 186 6.79 38.13 25.90
N VAL A 187 7.83 37.35 26.20
CA VAL A 187 9.00 37.16 25.31
C VAL A 187 8.77 36.03 24.29
N VAL A 188 8.12 34.94 24.67
CA VAL A 188 7.84 33.77 23.80
C VAL A 188 6.65 34.02 22.88
N GLY A 189 5.66 34.80 23.32
CA GLY A 189 4.57 35.25 22.45
C GLY A 189 5.04 36.13 21.28
N ALA A 190 6.19 36.80 21.39
CA ALA A 190 6.76 37.59 20.30
C ALA A 190 7.36 36.71 19.20
N VAL A 191 8.00 35.59 19.55
CA VAL A 191 8.56 34.62 18.60
C VAL A 191 7.45 33.86 17.87
N GLN A 192 6.40 33.42 18.58
CA GLN A 192 5.23 32.78 17.96
C GLN A 192 4.46 33.72 17.02
N ARG A 193 4.26 34.98 17.43
CA ARG A 193 3.70 36.01 16.55
C ARG A 193 4.61 36.32 15.36
N GLY A 194 5.94 36.24 15.53
CA GLY A 194 6.92 36.39 14.45
C GLY A 194 6.88 35.26 13.42
N ILE A 195 6.81 34.01 13.88
CA ILE A 195 6.65 32.80 13.05
C ILE A 195 5.33 32.85 12.29
N LEU A 196 4.22 33.07 13.01
CA LEU A 196 2.89 33.16 12.42
C LEU A 196 2.78 34.33 11.44
N ALA A 197 3.32 35.51 11.78
CA ALA A 197 3.34 36.67 10.87
C ALA A 197 4.22 36.43 9.63
N ALA A 198 5.36 35.75 9.77
CA ALA A 198 6.22 35.40 8.65
C ALA A 198 5.58 34.37 7.72
N LEU A 199 4.91 33.37 8.28
CA LEU A 199 4.24 32.31 7.54
C LEU A 199 2.92 32.79 6.91
N LEU A 200 2.19 33.71 7.56
CA LEU A 200 1.06 34.42 6.96
C LEU A 200 1.50 35.39 5.85
N ALA A 201 2.64 36.08 6.00
CA ALA A 201 3.21 36.92 4.95
C ALA A 201 3.72 36.12 3.74
N ILE A 202 3.98 34.82 3.90
CA ILE A 202 4.30 33.88 2.80
C ILE A 202 3.02 33.41 2.09
N ALA A 203 1.91 33.26 2.82
CA ALA A 203 0.64 32.78 2.28
C ALA A 203 -0.24 33.87 1.63
N ASP A 204 -0.04 35.15 1.97
CA ASP A 204 -0.79 36.29 1.44
C ASP A 204 0.11 37.27 0.63
N PRO A 205 -0.08 37.40 -0.70
CA PRO A 205 0.70 38.30 -1.54
C PRO A 205 0.59 39.80 -1.18
N GLN A 206 -0.45 40.20 -0.44
CA GLN A 206 -0.72 41.60 -0.10
C GLN A 206 0.03 42.08 1.16
N VAL A 207 0.58 41.18 1.96
CA VAL A 207 1.32 41.49 3.20
C VAL A 207 2.84 41.48 2.95
N ARG A 208 3.32 42.27 1.98
CA ARG A 208 4.77 42.38 1.70
C ARG A 208 5.44 43.48 2.53
N ALA A 209 6.11 43.09 3.61
CA ALA A 209 7.15 43.90 4.26
C ALA A 209 8.28 43.02 4.85
N GLY A 210 9.26 42.63 4.01
CA GLY A 210 10.51 41.98 4.42
C GLY A 210 10.81 40.63 3.73
N PRO A 211 12.08 40.16 3.68
CA PRO A 211 12.42 38.85 3.12
C PRO A 211 11.95 37.73 4.07
N PRO A 212 11.08 36.81 3.63
CA PRO A 212 10.45 35.77 4.47
C PRO A 212 11.44 34.83 5.18
N GLY A 213 12.67 34.67 4.67
CA GLY A 213 13.69 33.78 5.24
C GLY A 213 14.17 34.18 6.65
N LYS A 214 14.29 35.48 6.95
CA LYS A 214 14.89 35.96 8.22
C LYS A 214 14.06 35.62 9.45
N ALA A 215 12.74 35.60 9.33
CA ALA A 215 11.87 35.31 10.46
C ALA A 215 11.76 33.80 10.76
N ILE A 216 11.84 32.96 9.71
CA ILE A 216 11.98 31.51 9.86
C ILE A 216 13.32 31.16 10.50
N GLU A 217 14.41 31.85 10.12
CA GLU A 217 15.74 31.66 10.75
C GLU A 217 15.73 32.01 12.24
N GLN A 218 15.20 33.17 12.62
CA GLN A 218 15.11 33.58 14.03
C GLN A 218 14.30 32.61 14.90
N ALA A 219 13.24 32.03 14.31
CA ALA A 219 12.42 31.02 14.96
C ALA A 219 13.16 29.70 15.20
N VAL A 220 13.87 29.22 14.17
CA VAL A 220 14.69 28.01 14.25
C VAL A 220 15.81 28.19 15.26
N ASP A 221 16.48 29.34 15.29
CA ASP A 221 17.53 29.66 16.25
C ASP A 221 17.00 29.69 17.69
N ALA A 222 15.82 30.27 17.91
CA ALA A 222 15.18 30.30 19.23
C ALA A 222 14.82 28.89 19.74
N VAL A 223 14.33 28.01 18.86
CA VAL A 223 14.05 26.61 19.21
C VAL A 223 15.35 25.84 19.47
N ARG A 224 16.38 26.03 18.64
CA ARG A 224 17.68 25.39 18.81
C ARG A 224 18.32 25.72 20.16
N ALA A 225 18.14 26.95 20.65
CA ALA A 225 18.71 27.40 21.91
C ALA A 225 18.15 26.69 23.16
N VAL A 226 17.00 26.00 23.06
CA VAL A 226 16.34 25.33 24.18
C VAL A 226 16.29 23.79 24.05
N ILE A 227 16.71 23.24 22.92
CA ILE A 227 16.74 21.79 22.66
C ILE A 227 18.11 21.21 23.06
N ASP A 228 18.11 20.39 24.09
CA ASP A 228 19.19 19.44 24.38
C ASP A 228 19.25 18.29 23.36
N TYR A 229 19.93 18.52 22.24
CA TYR A 229 20.00 17.59 21.11
C TYR A 229 20.83 16.32 21.37
N GLU A 230 21.89 16.43 22.17
CA GLU A 230 22.90 15.37 22.34
C GLU A 230 22.49 14.35 23.41
N GLU A 231 21.91 14.81 24.51
CA GLU A 231 21.68 13.95 25.69
C GLU A 231 20.25 13.42 25.76
N ARG A 232 19.32 13.98 24.99
CA ARG A 232 17.88 13.65 25.07
C ARG A 232 17.31 13.16 23.73
N PRO A 233 16.89 11.88 23.63
CA PRO A 233 16.35 11.33 22.37
C PRO A 233 15.05 12.02 21.95
N ASP A 234 14.18 12.40 22.88
CA ASP A 234 12.93 13.09 22.60
C ASP A 234 13.15 14.50 22.03
N HIS A 235 14.13 15.22 22.57
CA HIS A 235 14.58 16.52 22.05
C HIS A 235 15.22 16.40 20.66
N ARG A 236 16.09 15.40 20.45
CA ARG A 236 16.67 15.10 19.14
C ARG A 236 15.58 14.87 18.09
N ARG A 237 14.62 13.97 18.35
CA ARG A 237 13.49 13.69 17.45
C ARG A 237 12.72 14.96 17.11
N SER A 238 12.43 15.76 18.13
CA SER A 238 11.71 17.03 18.01
C SER A 238 12.41 17.99 17.06
N TRP A 239 13.73 18.17 17.23
CA TRP A 239 14.54 19.02 16.36
C TRP A 239 14.59 18.52 14.92
N LEU A 240 14.77 17.21 14.72
CA LEU A 240 14.83 16.63 13.37
C LEU A 240 13.50 16.80 12.63
N LEU A 241 12.36 16.66 13.32
CA LEU A 241 11.06 16.92 12.73
C LEU A 241 10.88 18.40 12.35
N ILE A 242 11.24 19.33 13.24
CA ILE A 242 11.18 20.78 12.95
C ILE A 242 12.08 21.11 11.76
N SER A 243 13.30 20.57 11.74
CA SER A 243 14.25 20.78 10.66
C SER A 243 13.70 20.29 9.32
N LEU A 244 13.07 19.12 9.30
CA LEU A 244 12.41 18.57 8.12
C LEU A 244 11.27 19.48 7.62
N VAL A 245 10.38 19.90 8.51
CA VAL A 245 9.23 20.74 8.12
C VAL A 245 9.69 22.11 7.64
N VAL A 246 10.67 22.72 8.30
CA VAL A 246 11.25 24.00 7.88
C VAL A 246 11.91 23.88 6.52
N ALA A 247 12.69 22.83 6.27
CA ALA A 247 13.29 22.56 4.97
C ALA A 247 12.22 22.39 3.89
N ALA A 248 11.15 21.66 4.18
CA ALA A 248 10.04 21.48 3.25
C ALA A 248 9.32 22.79 2.92
N VAL A 249 9.02 23.63 3.92
CA VAL A 249 8.39 24.94 3.70
C VAL A 249 9.33 25.87 2.92
N ARG A 250 10.62 25.91 3.25
CA ARG A 250 11.64 26.67 2.52
C ARG A 250 11.70 26.23 1.06
N GLY A 251 11.74 24.93 0.81
CA GLY A 251 11.83 24.38 -0.54
C GLY A 251 10.60 24.67 -1.38
N VAL A 252 9.40 24.55 -0.80
CA VAL A 252 8.14 24.93 -1.47
C VAL A 252 8.18 26.39 -1.95
N VAL A 253 8.70 27.30 -1.13
CA VAL A 253 8.81 28.73 -1.47
C VAL A 253 9.94 28.99 -2.46
N ALA A 254 11.13 28.43 -2.22
CA ALA A 254 12.33 28.66 -3.01
C ALA A 254 12.20 28.13 -4.44
N ASP A 255 11.59 26.95 -4.60
CA ASP A 255 11.35 26.33 -5.90
C ASP A 255 10.01 26.82 -6.53
N ASN A 256 9.36 27.82 -5.92
CA ASN A 256 8.12 28.44 -6.40
C ASN A 256 6.98 27.45 -6.67
N LEU A 257 6.87 26.38 -5.88
CA LEU A 257 5.91 25.30 -6.13
C LEU A 257 4.46 25.77 -6.05
N ILE A 258 4.19 26.83 -5.27
CA ILE A 258 2.85 27.44 -5.14
C ILE A 258 2.31 27.93 -6.49
N ASN A 259 3.16 28.51 -7.32
CA ASN A 259 2.78 29.09 -8.61
C ASN A 259 3.25 28.22 -9.79
N HIS A 260 3.92 27.10 -9.52
CA HIS A 260 4.43 26.22 -10.56
C HIS A 260 3.25 25.45 -11.20
N PRO A 261 3.14 25.39 -12.54
CA PRO A 261 2.02 24.72 -13.20
C PRO A 261 1.90 23.23 -12.85
N ASN A 262 3.03 22.59 -12.55
CA ASN A 262 3.09 21.19 -12.14
C ASN A 262 3.07 20.98 -10.62
N GLY A 263 2.94 22.03 -9.80
CA GLY A 263 2.92 21.96 -8.34
C GLY A 263 4.08 21.13 -7.77
N PHE A 264 3.76 20.15 -6.91
CA PHE A 264 4.75 19.23 -6.36
C PHE A 264 5.47 18.39 -7.41
N ARG A 265 4.86 18.11 -8.58
CA ARG A 265 5.51 17.32 -9.63
C ARG A 265 6.74 18.02 -10.23
N ALA A 266 6.89 19.32 -10.01
CA ALA A 266 8.03 20.10 -10.49
C ALA A 266 9.39 19.65 -9.93
N ILE A 267 9.39 18.95 -8.80
CA ILE A 267 10.58 18.49 -8.08
C ILE A 267 10.63 16.95 -8.00
N ASN A 268 9.88 16.25 -8.85
CA ASN A 268 9.87 14.80 -8.84
C ASN A 268 11.15 14.18 -9.42
N ASP A 269 11.95 14.95 -10.16
CA ASP A 269 13.27 14.56 -10.67
C ASP A 269 14.36 14.54 -9.60
N GLU A 270 14.13 15.16 -8.45
CA GLU A 270 15.05 15.14 -7.30
C GLU A 270 14.73 14.01 -6.31
N GLU A 271 15.76 13.47 -5.67
CA GLU A 271 15.61 12.58 -4.53
C GLU A 271 15.18 13.39 -3.29
N PHE A 272 14.21 12.88 -2.51
CA PHE A 272 13.61 13.59 -1.38
C PHE A 272 14.63 14.08 -0.34
N GLY A 273 15.57 13.24 0.06
CA GLY A 273 16.62 13.58 1.01
C GLY A 273 17.55 14.66 0.48
N ASP A 274 17.97 14.56 -0.78
CA ASP A 274 18.79 15.57 -1.45
C ASP A 274 18.07 16.93 -1.49
N TRP A 275 16.78 16.93 -1.81
CA TRP A 275 15.93 18.13 -1.81
C TRP A 275 15.83 18.75 -0.41
N VAL A 276 15.63 17.93 0.63
CA VAL A 276 15.59 18.39 2.04
C VAL A 276 16.91 19.04 2.44
N LEU A 277 18.06 18.44 2.11
CA LEU A 277 19.37 19.01 2.43
C LEU A 277 19.63 20.31 1.66
N ARG A 278 19.26 20.36 0.38
CA ARG A 278 19.38 21.56 -0.47
C ARG A 278 18.63 22.75 0.11
N HIS A 279 17.53 22.51 0.81
CA HIS A 279 16.69 23.54 1.45
C HIS A 279 16.99 23.77 2.95
N GLY A 280 18.14 23.29 3.41
CA GLY A 280 18.68 23.58 4.74
C GLY A 280 18.16 22.68 5.85
N GLY A 281 17.71 21.47 5.50
CA GLY A 281 17.47 20.39 6.47
C GLY A 281 18.77 19.98 7.17
N HIS A 282 18.68 19.65 8.45
CA HIS A 282 19.80 19.18 9.24
C HIS A 282 20.24 17.79 8.71
N PRO A 283 21.56 17.51 8.58
CA PRO A 283 22.03 16.25 7.99
C PRO A 283 21.44 14.98 8.62
N ASP A 284 21.36 14.94 9.95
CA ASP A 284 20.77 13.82 10.70
C ASP A 284 19.28 13.55 10.41
N VAL A 285 18.57 14.46 9.73
CA VAL A 285 17.17 14.24 9.33
C VAL A 285 17.05 12.98 8.46
N LEU A 286 18.03 12.73 7.59
CA LEU A 286 18.00 11.58 6.68
C LEU A 286 18.10 10.24 7.43
N GLU A 287 18.79 10.22 8.57
CA GLU A 287 18.94 9.03 9.41
C GLU A 287 17.83 8.92 10.48
N SER A 288 16.99 9.95 10.62
CA SER A 288 15.89 9.95 11.57
C SER A 288 14.94 8.79 11.30
N ALA A 289 14.41 8.18 12.37
CA ALA A 289 13.46 7.08 12.21
C ALA A 289 12.20 7.49 11.44
N PHE A 290 11.80 8.77 11.51
CA PHE A 290 10.65 9.27 10.75
C PHE A 290 10.92 9.19 9.24
N VAL A 291 12.04 9.72 8.77
CA VAL A 291 12.40 9.67 7.34
C VAL A 291 12.64 8.22 6.88
N ARG A 292 13.37 7.40 7.65
CA ARG A 292 13.54 5.97 7.35
C ARG A 292 12.20 5.24 7.25
N GLY A 293 11.28 5.53 8.17
CA GLY A 293 9.93 4.97 8.17
C GLY A 293 9.09 5.37 6.96
N LEU A 294 9.25 6.59 6.44
CA LEU A 294 8.60 7.02 5.19
C LEU A 294 9.11 6.21 3.99
N TYR A 295 10.43 5.99 3.87
CA TYR A 295 11.00 5.16 2.82
C TYR A 295 10.58 3.69 2.97
N ASP A 296 10.53 3.15 4.19
CA ASP A 296 10.05 1.79 4.46
C ASP A 296 8.58 1.61 4.07
N LEU A 297 7.71 2.60 4.34
CA LEU A 297 6.29 2.57 4.00
C LEU A 297 6.03 2.38 2.50
N VAL A 298 6.89 2.94 1.65
CA VAL A 298 6.76 2.88 0.18
C VAL A 298 7.84 2.02 -0.47
N PHE A 299 8.57 1.21 0.30
CA PHE A 299 9.71 0.42 -0.17
C PHE A 299 10.65 1.22 -1.09
N GLY A 300 10.91 2.48 -0.75
CA GLY A 300 11.57 3.48 -1.59
C GLY A 300 13.09 3.33 -1.64
N TYR A 301 13.57 2.16 -2.09
CA TYR A 301 15.00 1.83 -2.15
C TYR A 301 15.40 1.34 -3.53
N ASP A 302 16.43 1.95 -4.12
CA ASP A 302 16.91 1.56 -5.45
C ASP A 302 17.42 0.11 -5.42
N HIS A 303 16.87 -0.73 -6.29
CA HIS A 303 17.11 -2.18 -6.33
C HIS A 303 16.94 -2.91 -4.99
N GLY A 304 16.17 -2.34 -4.06
CA GLY A 304 16.00 -2.87 -2.69
C GLY A 304 17.24 -2.72 -1.81
N ASP A 305 18.16 -1.78 -2.10
CA ASP A 305 19.29 -1.44 -1.23
C ASP A 305 18.89 -0.33 -0.23
N PRO A 306 18.77 -0.63 1.07
CA PRO A 306 18.44 0.36 2.09
C PRO A 306 19.38 1.57 2.18
N ARG A 307 20.60 1.45 1.66
CA ARG A 307 21.60 2.53 1.65
C ARG A 307 21.42 3.48 0.46
N ARG A 308 20.45 3.19 -0.42
CA ARG A 308 20.14 3.95 -1.63
C ARG A 308 18.66 4.30 -1.63
N PRO A 309 18.20 5.18 -0.70
CA PRO A 309 16.84 5.71 -0.74
C PRO A 309 16.56 6.35 -2.10
N ALA A 310 15.34 6.16 -2.60
CA ALA A 310 14.95 6.60 -3.93
C ALA A 310 13.44 6.86 -4.00
N VAL A 311 13.04 8.08 -3.65
CA VAL A 311 11.67 8.58 -3.87
C VAL A 311 11.74 10.00 -4.41
N GLY A 312 10.96 10.31 -5.45
CA GLY A 312 10.84 11.67 -5.98
C GLY A 312 10.36 12.64 -4.90
N ALA A 313 11.04 13.77 -4.73
CA ALA A 313 10.81 14.71 -3.64
C ALA A 313 9.35 15.20 -3.59
N GLY A 314 8.78 15.54 -4.74
CA GLY A 314 7.40 16.00 -4.86
C GLY A 314 6.37 14.96 -4.40
N VAL A 315 6.53 13.70 -4.82
CA VAL A 315 5.70 12.57 -4.38
C VAL A 315 5.81 12.40 -2.87
N MET A 316 7.02 12.39 -2.30
CA MET A 316 7.20 12.19 -0.86
C MET A 316 6.58 13.32 -0.03
N VAL A 317 6.79 14.59 -0.41
CA VAL A 317 6.17 15.74 0.25
C VAL A 317 4.65 15.67 0.19
N PHE A 318 4.10 15.33 -0.98
CA PHE A 318 2.67 15.12 -1.16
C PHE A 318 2.14 13.99 -0.27
N LEU A 319 2.81 12.82 -0.22
CA LEU A 319 2.39 11.69 0.60
C LEU A 319 2.42 12.01 2.10
N ILE A 320 3.44 12.75 2.58
CA ILE A 320 3.49 13.21 3.98
C ILE A 320 2.24 14.04 4.30
N GLY A 321 1.90 15.00 3.44
CA GLY A 321 0.71 15.85 3.63
C GLY A 321 -0.59 15.05 3.53
N PHE A 322 -0.66 14.15 2.56
CA PHE A 322 -1.79 13.26 2.34
C PHE A 322 -2.08 12.43 3.60
N VAL A 323 -1.05 11.85 4.23
CA VAL A 323 -1.20 11.04 5.45
C VAL A 323 -1.49 11.90 6.68
N LEU A 324 -0.69 12.94 6.93
CA LEU A 324 -0.79 13.71 8.17
C LEU A 324 -2.02 14.60 8.21
N PHE A 325 -2.45 15.12 7.06
CA PHE A 325 -3.52 16.10 7.00
C PHE A 325 -4.81 15.55 6.39
N GLY A 326 -4.75 14.44 5.66
CA GLY A 326 -5.91 13.85 5.00
C GLY A 326 -6.64 12.78 5.83
N TYR A 327 -6.08 12.32 6.96
CA TYR A 327 -6.62 11.14 7.63
C TYR A 327 -7.97 11.41 8.32
N LYS A 328 -8.87 10.43 8.23
CA LYS A 328 -10.14 10.40 8.95
C LYS A 328 -10.21 9.20 9.88
N GLY A 329 -10.72 9.42 11.08
CA GLY A 329 -10.78 8.45 12.17
C GLY A 329 -9.41 8.20 12.78
N ALA A 330 -8.54 7.43 12.12
CA ALA A 330 -7.16 7.16 12.54
C ALA A 330 -6.21 7.19 11.34
N ILE A 331 -4.91 7.41 11.59
CA ILE A 331 -3.88 7.37 10.54
C ILE A 331 -3.84 6.00 9.88
N PHE A 332 -3.89 4.93 10.67
CA PHE A 332 -3.86 3.55 10.21
C PHE A 332 -5.14 2.83 10.59
N TRP A 333 -5.56 1.92 9.72
CA TRP A 333 -6.69 1.03 9.89
C TRP A 333 -6.27 -0.40 9.56
N LYS A 334 -6.73 -1.36 10.37
CA LYS A 334 -6.36 -2.77 10.28
C LYS A 334 -7.58 -3.64 10.03
N MET A 335 -7.39 -4.64 9.18
CA MET A 335 -8.40 -5.67 8.95
C MET A 335 -8.53 -6.58 10.17
N THR A 336 -9.76 -7.00 10.45
CA THR A 336 -10.09 -7.95 11.53
C THR A 336 -9.97 -9.41 11.10
N ALA A 337 -9.86 -9.68 9.80
CA ALA A 337 -9.46 -10.97 9.23
C ALA A 337 -8.54 -10.70 8.02
N GLY A 338 -8.27 -11.69 7.16
CA GLY A 338 -7.36 -11.49 6.03
C GLY A 338 -7.91 -10.51 4.99
N MET A 339 -7.05 -9.78 4.27
CA MET A 339 -7.49 -8.85 3.22
C MET A 339 -8.31 -9.56 2.12
N GLY A 340 -7.95 -10.79 1.78
CA GLY A 340 -8.71 -11.67 0.90
C GLY A 340 -10.13 -11.97 1.41
N ASP A 341 -10.32 -12.01 2.72
CA ASP A 341 -11.57 -12.38 3.37
C ASP A 341 -12.53 -11.20 3.50
N VAL A 342 -12.00 -10.01 3.82
CA VAL A 342 -12.82 -8.84 4.17
C VAL A 342 -12.87 -7.78 3.07
N VAL A 343 -12.04 -7.89 2.03
CA VAL A 343 -12.06 -6.99 0.87
C VAL A 343 -12.36 -7.76 -0.40
N MET A 344 -11.53 -8.77 -0.73
CA MET A 344 -11.61 -9.44 -2.04
C MET A 344 -12.83 -10.34 -2.18
N ALA A 345 -13.12 -11.19 -1.19
CA ALA A 345 -14.27 -12.09 -1.22
C ALA A 345 -15.61 -11.33 -1.25
N PRO A 346 -15.83 -10.26 -0.44
CA PRO A 346 -17.00 -9.40 -0.55
C PRO A 346 -17.16 -8.76 -1.94
N LEU A 347 -16.08 -8.18 -2.49
CA LEU A 347 -16.11 -7.60 -3.83
C LEU A 347 -16.45 -8.63 -4.90
N TYR A 348 -15.83 -9.81 -4.85
CA TYR A 348 -16.15 -10.92 -5.75
C TYR A 348 -17.63 -11.31 -5.68
N GLN A 349 -18.17 -11.52 -4.48
CA GLN A 349 -19.56 -11.91 -4.28
C GLN A 349 -20.53 -10.84 -4.82
N ALA A 350 -20.27 -9.56 -4.54
CA ALA A 350 -21.10 -8.47 -5.04
C ALA A 350 -21.02 -8.35 -6.58
N LEU A 351 -19.82 -8.41 -7.15
CA LEU A 351 -19.61 -8.37 -8.61
C LEU A 351 -20.28 -9.55 -9.33
N ARG A 352 -20.20 -10.76 -8.75
CA ARG A 352 -20.92 -11.94 -9.26
C ARG A 352 -22.43 -11.72 -9.24
N ARG A 353 -23.00 -11.17 -8.15
CA ARG A 353 -24.44 -10.82 -8.06
C ARG A 353 -24.84 -9.78 -9.11
N ARG A 354 -23.98 -8.82 -9.44
CA ARG A 354 -24.19 -7.85 -10.54
C ARG A 354 -24.12 -8.50 -11.93
N GLY A 355 -23.59 -9.71 -12.03
CA GLY A 355 -23.47 -10.51 -13.25
C GLY A 355 -22.14 -10.35 -13.97
N VAL A 356 -21.10 -9.85 -13.30
CA VAL A 356 -19.72 -9.90 -13.80
C VAL A 356 -19.28 -11.36 -13.89
N LYS A 357 -18.64 -11.72 -15.00
CA LYS A 357 -18.08 -13.05 -15.24
C LYS A 357 -16.63 -13.09 -14.77
N PHE A 358 -16.20 -14.23 -14.25
CA PHE A 358 -14.83 -14.47 -13.82
C PHE A 358 -14.32 -15.74 -14.48
N GLU A 359 -13.22 -15.61 -15.20
CA GLU A 359 -12.51 -16.70 -15.86
C GLU A 359 -11.20 -16.95 -15.12
N PHE A 360 -11.28 -17.78 -14.07
CA PHE A 360 -10.11 -18.26 -13.32
C PHE A 360 -9.25 -19.19 -14.17
N PHE A 361 -8.00 -19.38 -13.76
CA PHE A 361 -7.02 -20.20 -14.48
C PHE A 361 -6.78 -19.75 -15.93
N HIS A 362 -6.95 -18.46 -16.22
CA HIS A 362 -6.62 -17.86 -17.51
C HIS A 362 -5.47 -16.88 -17.32
N ARG A 363 -4.29 -17.29 -17.79
CA ARG A 363 -3.07 -16.50 -17.71
C ARG A 363 -2.90 -15.70 -18.99
N LEU A 364 -2.75 -14.38 -18.88
CA LEU A 364 -2.39 -13.54 -20.02
C LEU A 364 -0.96 -13.85 -20.49
N ASP A 365 -0.83 -14.21 -21.76
CA ASP A 365 0.46 -14.48 -22.41
C ASP A 365 0.87 -13.33 -23.33
N SER A 366 -0.02 -12.82 -24.18
CA SER A 366 0.29 -11.68 -25.07
C SER A 366 -0.94 -10.91 -25.54
N LEU A 367 -0.73 -9.61 -25.82
CA LEU A 367 -1.64 -8.74 -26.56
C LEU A 367 -1.12 -8.55 -27.99
N HIS A 368 -2.01 -8.56 -28.97
CA HIS A 368 -1.67 -8.45 -30.39
C HIS A 368 -2.30 -7.22 -31.01
N VAL A 369 -1.47 -6.37 -31.61
CA VAL A 369 -1.89 -5.12 -32.25
C VAL A 369 -2.42 -5.40 -33.67
N ASP A 370 -3.42 -4.65 -34.12
CA ASP A 370 -3.90 -4.75 -35.50
C ASP A 370 -2.89 -4.22 -36.52
N ASP A 371 -3.09 -4.57 -37.80
CA ASP A 371 -2.19 -4.16 -38.90
C ASP A 371 -2.04 -2.63 -39.04
N LEU A 372 -2.95 -1.85 -38.44
CA LEU A 372 -2.97 -0.39 -38.49
C LEU A 372 -2.30 0.27 -37.28
N GLY A 373 -1.98 -0.46 -36.22
CA GLY A 373 -1.38 0.10 -35.00
C GLY A 373 -2.36 0.92 -34.14
N VAL A 374 -3.67 0.73 -34.30
CA VAL A 374 -4.71 1.56 -33.67
C VAL A 374 -5.53 0.82 -32.62
N ALA A 375 -5.58 -0.51 -32.66
CA ALA A 375 -6.34 -1.31 -31.72
C ALA A 375 -5.64 -2.64 -31.40
N ILE A 376 -6.02 -3.26 -30.28
CA ILE A 376 -5.66 -4.64 -29.97
C ILE A 376 -6.66 -5.57 -30.64
N ASP A 377 -6.19 -6.39 -31.58
CA ASP A 377 -7.04 -7.28 -32.38
C ASP A 377 -7.26 -8.64 -31.72
N ALA A 378 -6.26 -9.14 -30.99
CA ALA A 378 -6.34 -10.42 -30.30
C ALA A 378 -5.64 -10.43 -28.94
N ILE A 379 -6.09 -11.34 -28.07
CA ILE A 379 -5.49 -11.63 -26.76
C ILE A 379 -5.19 -13.12 -26.70
N THR A 380 -3.95 -13.48 -26.41
CA THR A 380 -3.55 -14.88 -26.18
C THR A 380 -3.48 -15.17 -24.68
N LEU A 381 -4.23 -16.20 -24.26
CA LEU A 381 -4.30 -16.66 -22.88
C LEU A 381 -3.89 -18.15 -22.79
N GLY A 382 -3.15 -18.51 -21.75
CA GLY A 382 -2.96 -19.90 -21.33
C GLY A 382 -4.08 -20.31 -20.37
N ARG A 383 -4.90 -21.29 -20.75
CA ARG A 383 -5.85 -21.94 -19.84
C ARG A 383 -5.11 -22.99 -19.03
N GLN A 384 -4.94 -22.75 -17.75
CA GLN A 384 -4.01 -23.50 -16.91
C GLN A 384 -4.56 -24.86 -16.46
N VAL A 385 -5.89 -25.01 -16.37
CA VAL A 385 -6.58 -26.27 -16.03
C VAL A 385 -7.94 -26.34 -16.74
N ARG A 386 -8.51 -27.54 -16.85
CA ARG A 386 -9.92 -27.73 -17.20
C ARG A 386 -10.77 -27.87 -15.93
N LEU A 387 -12.00 -27.40 -15.98
CA LEU A 387 -12.97 -27.69 -14.92
C LEU A 387 -13.38 -29.17 -14.96
N ALA A 388 -13.80 -29.70 -13.82
CA ALA A 388 -14.33 -31.06 -13.73
C ALA A 388 -15.65 -31.19 -14.51
N ASP A 389 -16.00 -32.42 -14.88
CA ASP A 389 -17.23 -32.69 -15.64
C ASP A 389 -18.46 -32.22 -14.85
N GLY A 390 -19.36 -31.50 -15.53
CA GLY A 390 -20.56 -30.92 -14.91
C GLY A 390 -20.32 -29.59 -14.15
N VAL A 391 -19.07 -29.14 -14.02
CA VAL A 391 -18.73 -27.85 -13.41
C VAL A 391 -18.71 -26.77 -14.48
N GLY A 392 -19.75 -25.94 -14.52
CA GLY A 392 -19.87 -24.86 -15.50
C GLY A 392 -19.10 -23.57 -15.15
N HIS A 393 -18.70 -23.39 -13.89
CA HIS A 393 -17.86 -22.29 -13.44
C HIS A 393 -17.12 -22.68 -12.16
N TYR A 394 -15.92 -22.12 -11.96
CA TYR A 394 -15.15 -22.32 -10.74
C TYR A 394 -15.61 -21.36 -9.64
N ASP A 395 -15.98 -21.91 -8.48
CA ASP A 395 -16.23 -21.15 -7.26
C ASP A 395 -14.95 -21.12 -6.40
N PRO A 396 -14.27 -19.97 -6.25
CA PRO A 396 -12.97 -19.90 -5.62
C PRO A 396 -13.02 -19.89 -4.10
N LEU A 397 -14.19 -19.68 -3.50
CA LEU A 397 -14.32 -19.49 -2.05
C LEU A 397 -14.63 -20.81 -1.33
N VAL A 398 -14.21 -20.88 -0.07
CA VAL A 398 -14.61 -21.89 0.91
C VAL A 398 -15.16 -21.19 2.16
N ASP A 399 -15.89 -21.92 3.01
CA ASP A 399 -16.33 -21.40 4.30
C ASP A 399 -15.31 -21.73 5.39
N VAL A 400 -14.89 -20.73 6.14
CA VAL A 400 -14.11 -20.88 7.37
C VAL A 400 -14.78 -20.03 8.44
N ARG A 401 -15.34 -20.69 9.46
CA ARG A 401 -16.01 -20.03 10.59
C ARG A 401 -17.11 -19.05 10.15
N GLY A 402 -17.85 -19.37 9.09
CA GLY A 402 -18.91 -18.52 8.55
C GLY A 402 -18.41 -17.36 7.67
N LEU A 403 -17.10 -17.31 7.35
CA LEU A 403 -16.54 -16.38 6.39
C LEU A 403 -16.28 -17.09 5.06
N ALA A 404 -16.64 -16.41 3.97
CA ALA A 404 -16.24 -16.83 2.63
C ALA A 404 -14.80 -16.36 2.35
N VAL A 405 -13.88 -17.31 2.14
CA VAL A 405 -12.44 -17.05 2.13
C VAL A 405 -11.74 -17.73 0.94
N PHE A 406 -10.60 -17.20 0.52
CA PHE A 406 -9.76 -17.84 -0.50
C PHE A 406 -8.84 -18.91 0.12
N PRO A 407 -8.88 -20.17 -0.34
CA PRO A 407 -7.99 -21.23 0.17
C PRO A 407 -6.55 -21.08 -0.33
N SER A 408 -5.58 -21.64 0.41
CA SER A 408 -4.15 -21.67 0.02
C SER A 408 -3.82 -22.55 -1.20
N ALA A 409 -4.80 -23.30 -1.72
CA ALA A 409 -4.68 -24.14 -2.90
C ALA A 409 -6.02 -24.17 -3.66
N PRO A 410 -6.02 -24.46 -4.98
CA PRO A 410 -7.25 -24.53 -5.75
C PRO A 410 -8.12 -25.71 -5.29
N ARG A 411 -9.44 -25.55 -5.42
CA ARG A 411 -10.45 -26.55 -5.04
C ARG A 411 -10.45 -27.72 -6.02
N GLY A 412 -9.81 -28.82 -5.60
CA GLY A 412 -9.57 -30.00 -6.42
C GLY A 412 -10.83 -30.71 -6.91
N ASP A 413 -11.95 -30.58 -6.19
CA ASP A 413 -13.27 -31.12 -6.55
C ASP A 413 -13.87 -30.47 -7.81
N GLN A 414 -13.42 -29.27 -8.16
CA GLN A 414 -13.97 -28.49 -9.27
C GLN A 414 -13.11 -28.51 -10.54
N ILE A 415 -11.94 -29.14 -10.51
CA ILE A 415 -10.94 -29.06 -11.58
C ILE A 415 -10.31 -30.42 -11.87
N GLN A 416 -9.86 -30.58 -13.11
CA GLN A 416 -9.05 -31.73 -13.49
C GLN A 416 -7.63 -31.54 -12.96
N ALA A 417 -7.33 -32.20 -11.85
CA ALA A 417 -6.06 -32.05 -11.13
C ALA A 417 -4.84 -32.44 -11.99
N ARG A 418 -3.76 -31.70 -11.82
CA ARG A 418 -2.46 -31.94 -12.47
C ARG A 418 -1.30 -31.62 -11.52
N SER A 419 -0.06 -31.90 -11.91
CA SER A 419 1.11 -31.46 -11.14
C SER A 419 1.21 -29.92 -11.09
N GLY A 420 1.79 -29.38 -10.02
CA GLY A 420 2.06 -27.93 -9.96
C GLY A 420 0.86 -27.04 -9.63
N MET A 421 -0.26 -27.57 -9.11
CA MET A 421 -1.45 -26.78 -8.78
C MET A 421 -1.19 -25.57 -7.88
N ARG A 422 -0.26 -25.69 -6.93
CA ARG A 422 0.08 -24.63 -5.97
C ARG A 422 0.92 -23.50 -6.58
N THR A 423 1.50 -23.70 -7.76
CA THR A 423 2.35 -22.71 -8.43
C THR A 423 1.62 -21.96 -9.55
N LEU A 424 0.36 -22.28 -9.84
CA LEU A 424 -0.38 -21.68 -10.97
C LEU A 424 -0.48 -20.15 -10.91
N GLU A 425 -0.31 -19.55 -9.74
CA GLU A 425 -0.31 -18.10 -9.55
C GLU A 425 1.05 -17.45 -9.77
N SER A 426 2.10 -18.21 -10.10
CA SER A 426 3.44 -17.67 -10.35
C SER A 426 3.78 -17.61 -11.85
N HIS A 427 4.41 -16.52 -12.28
CA HIS A 427 5.06 -16.36 -13.56
C HIS A 427 6.16 -17.41 -13.81
N PHE A 428 6.86 -17.82 -12.74
CA PHE A 428 7.96 -18.77 -12.79
C PHE A 428 7.51 -20.24 -12.82
N ALA A 429 6.21 -20.50 -12.76
CA ALA A 429 5.67 -21.84 -12.91
C ALA A 429 5.91 -22.41 -14.30
N ALA A 430 5.85 -23.74 -14.40
CA ALA A 430 5.88 -24.43 -15.69
C ALA A 430 4.76 -23.90 -16.60
N ARG A 431 5.08 -23.71 -17.88
CA ARG A 431 4.15 -23.25 -18.93
C ARG A 431 3.52 -24.45 -19.64
N ASP A 432 2.88 -25.30 -18.85
CA ASP A 432 2.28 -26.57 -19.25
C ASP A 432 0.74 -26.51 -19.21
N ASP A 433 0.21 -25.39 -19.72
CA ASP A 433 -1.23 -25.13 -19.79
C ASP A 433 -1.96 -26.17 -20.64
N VAL A 434 -3.23 -26.41 -20.33
CA VAL A 434 -4.03 -27.44 -21.01
C VAL A 434 -4.53 -26.99 -22.39
N GLU A 435 -4.53 -25.68 -22.64
CA GLU A 435 -5.03 -25.08 -23.87
C GLU A 435 -4.52 -23.63 -24.01
N THR A 436 -4.21 -23.24 -25.25
CA THR A 436 -4.04 -21.83 -25.63
C THR A 436 -5.38 -21.30 -26.15
N VAL A 437 -5.89 -20.25 -25.53
CA VAL A 437 -7.13 -19.57 -25.90
C VAL A 437 -6.78 -18.25 -26.57
N VAL A 438 -7.31 -18.01 -27.76
CA VAL A 438 -7.15 -16.74 -28.47
C VAL A 438 -8.51 -16.04 -28.54
N LEU A 439 -8.63 -14.91 -27.85
CA LEU A 439 -9.80 -14.04 -27.92
C LEU A 439 -9.63 -13.07 -29.08
N GLN A 440 -10.69 -12.81 -29.83
CA GLN A 440 -10.69 -11.96 -31.02
C GLN A 440 -11.59 -10.74 -30.83
N ARG A 441 -11.13 -9.56 -31.25
CA ARG A 441 -11.90 -8.32 -31.21
C ARG A 441 -13.17 -8.42 -32.06
N GLY A 442 -14.27 -7.84 -31.59
CA GLY A 442 -15.60 -7.90 -32.23
C GLY A 442 -16.31 -9.25 -32.09
N LYS A 443 -15.61 -10.30 -31.62
CA LYS A 443 -16.18 -11.62 -31.33
C LYS A 443 -16.25 -11.87 -29.83
N ASP A 444 -15.12 -11.78 -29.15
CA ASP A 444 -14.96 -12.18 -27.75
C ASP A 444 -14.83 -10.97 -26.82
N PHE A 445 -14.24 -9.88 -27.32
CA PHE A 445 -14.15 -8.59 -26.63
C PHE A 445 -14.29 -7.44 -27.64
N ASP A 446 -14.68 -6.27 -27.15
CA ASP A 446 -14.63 -5.00 -27.88
C ASP A 446 -13.71 -4.01 -27.18
N HIS A 447 -13.66 -4.06 -25.84
CA HIS A 447 -12.84 -3.21 -24.98
C HIS A 447 -11.99 -4.05 -24.04
N ILE A 448 -10.76 -3.60 -23.77
CA ILE A 448 -9.80 -4.23 -22.87
C ILE A 448 -9.45 -3.27 -21.75
N VAL A 449 -9.44 -3.77 -20.52
CA VAL A 449 -8.80 -3.12 -19.38
C VAL A 449 -7.58 -3.95 -18.98
N LEU A 450 -6.38 -3.42 -19.19
CA LEU A 450 -5.14 -4.05 -18.79
C LEU A 450 -4.84 -3.75 -17.31
N ALA A 451 -5.19 -4.69 -16.44
CA ALA A 451 -5.10 -4.56 -14.99
C ALA A 451 -3.97 -5.40 -14.36
N VAL A 452 -2.90 -5.64 -15.12
CA VAL A 452 -1.69 -6.36 -14.65
C VAL A 452 -0.69 -5.38 -14.04
N SER A 453 0.24 -5.88 -13.21
CA SER A 453 1.31 -5.03 -12.68
C SER A 453 2.30 -4.62 -13.77
N VAL A 454 2.91 -3.43 -13.64
CA VAL A 454 3.93 -2.94 -14.58
C VAL A 454 5.09 -3.93 -14.79
N GLY A 455 5.44 -4.72 -13.77
CA GLY A 455 6.48 -5.74 -13.88
C GLY A 455 6.17 -6.85 -14.90
N MET A 456 4.90 -7.06 -15.22
CA MET A 456 4.44 -8.02 -16.23
C MET A 456 4.35 -7.42 -17.65
N ILE A 457 4.38 -6.10 -17.81
CA ILE A 457 4.19 -5.44 -19.11
C ILE A 457 5.26 -5.88 -20.15
N PRO A 458 6.56 -5.96 -19.81
CA PRO A 458 7.56 -6.50 -20.74
C PRO A 458 7.32 -7.96 -21.18
N VAL A 459 6.49 -8.71 -20.44
CA VAL A 459 6.15 -10.10 -20.75
C VAL A 459 4.93 -10.17 -21.67
N VAL A 460 3.89 -9.39 -21.39
CA VAL A 460 2.57 -9.56 -22.03
C VAL A 460 2.25 -8.54 -23.12
N ALA A 461 3.05 -7.48 -23.23
CA ALA A 461 2.78 -6.35 -24.13
C ALA A 461 4.00 -6.00 -24.99
N ALA A 462 4.77 -7.01 -25.42
CA ALA A 462 5.97 -6.84 -26.23
C ALA A 462 5.69 -6.02 -27.51
N GLU A 463 4.61 -6.34 -28.22
CA GLU A 463 4.22 -5.61 -29.44
C GLU A 463 3.94 -4.13 -29.17
N LEU A 464 3.34 -3.77 -28.03
CA LEU A 464 3.04 -2.38 -27.68
C LEU A 464 4.32 -1.58 -27.39
N ILE A 465 5.33 -2.23 -26.77
CA ILE A 465 6.65 -1.65 -26.49
C ILE A 465 7.45 -1.44 -27.79
N GLU A 466 7.29 -2.35 -28.74
CA GLU A 466 7.91 -2.24 -30.06
C GLU A 466 7.25 -1.14 -30.90
N ASP A 467 5.92 -1.10 -30.90
CA ASP A 467 5.09 -0.16 -31.67
C ASP A 467 5.24 1.29 -31.19
N ARG A 468 5.18 1.54 -29.86
CA ARG A 468 5.06 2.91 -29.32
C ARG A 468 6.19 3.33 -28.39
N PRO A 469 6.77 4.54 -28.58
CA PRO A 469 7.82 5.05 -27.72
C PRO A 469 7.35 5.26 -26.27
N GLU A 470 6.10 5.65 -26.04
CA GLU A 470 5.55 5.90 -24.71
C GLU A 470 5.56 4.64 -23.83
N TRP A 471 5.22 3.48 -24.41
CA TRP A 471 5.30 2.17 -23.73
C TRP A 471 6.74 1.76 -23.43
N ARG A 472 7.65 2.03 -24.36
CA ARG A 472 9.09 1.76 -24.19
C ARG A 472 9.70 2.63 -23.10
N GLU A 473 9.37 3.93 -23.09
CA GLU A 473 9.83 4.86 -22.07
C GLU A 473 9.24 4.52 -20.69
N MET A 474 7.95 4.18 -20.61
CA MET A 474 7.33 3.72 -19.38
C MET A 474 8.05 2.50 -18.82
N THR A 475 8.22 1.44 -19.61
CA THR A 475 8.84 0.19 -19.14
C THR A 475 10.34 0.32 -18.83
N ALA A 476 11.04 1.27 -19.45
CA ALA A 476 12.44 1.54 -19.17
C ALA A 476 12.65 2.35 -17.87
N ASN A 477 11.72 3.23 -17.52
CA ASN A 477 11.90 4.21 -16.44
C ASN A 477 11.09 3.91 -15.18
N LEU A 478 9.95 3.22 -15.27
CA LEU A 478 9.23 2.76 -14.08
C LEU A 478 9.99 1.62 -13.40
N ARG A 479 10.08 1.67 -12.08
CA ARG A 479 10.82 0.69 -11.28
C ARG A 479 9.91 -0.11 -10.38
N THR A 480 10.32 -1.35 -10.12
CA THR A 480 9.67 -2.23 -9.15
C THR A 480 10.70 -2.89 -8.25
N VAL A 481 10.33 -3.13 -6.99
CA VAL A 481 11.19 -3.78 -6.00
C VAL A 481 10.51 -5.04 -5.46
N ALA A 482 11.29 -6.11 -5.27
CA ALA A 482 10.78 -7.29 -4.58
C ALA A 482 10.62 -6.98 -3.10
N THR A 483 9.68 -7.67 -2.46
CA THR A 483 9.48 -7.60 -1.01
C THR A 483 9.55 -9.00 -0.41
N GLN A 484 9.75 -9.04 0.90
CA GLN A 484 9.81 -10.27 1.68
C GLN A 484 9.04 -10.07 2.97
N ALA A 485 8.47 -11.16 3.48
CA ALA A 485 7.75 -11.14 4.74
C ALA A 485 7.73 -12.50 5.43
N PHE A 486 7.40 -12.49 6.71
CA PHE A 486 7.01 -13.69 7.44
C PHE A 486 5.98 -13.38 8.53
N GLN A 487 5.22 -14.41 8.91
CA GLN A 487 4.28 -14.37 10.04
C GLN A 487 4.62 -15.44 11.06
N LEU A 488 4.59 -15.07 12.34
CA LEU A 488 4.77 -15.98 13.45
C LEU A 488 3.47 -16.10 14.25
N TRP A 489 3.12 -17.33 14.60
CA TRP A 489 2.07 -17.63 15.56
C TRP A 489 2.72 -18.11 16.86
N LEU A 490 2.46 -17.40 17.95
CA LEU A 490 3.11 -17.61 19.25
C LEU A 490 2.09 -18.11 20.26
N ARG A 491 2.46 -19.12 21.06
CA ARG A 491 1.60 -19.71 22.10
C ARG A 491 1.21 -18.68 23.17
N PRO A 492 2.13 -17.88 23.75
CA PRO A 492 1.75 -16.85 24.71
C PRO A 492 1.09 -15.66 24.00
N ASP A 493 0.26 -14.91 24.73
CA ASP A 493 -0.22 -13.62 24.27
C ASP A 493 0.88 -12.55 24.31
N GLU A 494 0.60 -11.40 23.69
CA GLU A 494 1.56 -10.29 23.59
C GLU A 494 2.02 -9.78 24.96
N HIS A 495 1.12 -9.72 25.93
CA HIS A 495 1.45 -9.26 27.28
C HIS A 495 2.43 -10.22 27.97
N ALA A 496 2.21 -11.53 27.88
CA ALA A 496 3.14 -12.55 28.37
C ALA A 496 4.50 -12.50 27.64
N LEU A 497 4.51 -12.14 26.36
CA LEU A 497 5.74 -11.91 25.57
C LEU A 497 6.47 -10.62 25.97
N GLY A 498 5.85 -9.75 26.77
CA GLY A 498 6.42 -8.49 27.26
C GLY A 498 5.97 -7.25 26.48
N TRP A 499 4.99 -7.39 25.58
CA TRP A 499 4.44 -6.30 24.78
C TRP A 499 3.08 -5.83 25.31
N SER A 500 2.96 -4.54 25.63
CA SER A 500 1.76 -3.97 26.28
C SER A 500 0.90 -3.09 25.37
N LYS A 501 1.22 -3.02 24.08
CA LYS A 501 0.63 -2.06 23.13
C LYS A 501 0.00 -2.79 21.93
N PRO A 502 -1.10 -3.54 22.13
CA PRO A 502 -1.64 -4.42 21.09
C PRO A 502 -2.03 -3.63 19.84
N GLY A 503 -1.97 -4.30 18.69
CA GLY A 503 -2.29 -3.70 17.41
C GLY A 503 -1.27 -2.65 16.94
N ALA A 504 -0.07 -2.61 17.51
CA ALA A 504 1.00 -1.73 17.05
C ALA A 504 1.47 -2.06 15.62
N THR A 505 1.93 -1.04 14.91
CA THR A 505 2.69 -1.18 13.66
C THR A 505 3.92 -0.31 13.77
N ILE A 506 5.10 -0.92 13.84
CA ILE A 506 6.38 -0.24 14.07
C ILE A 506 7.26 -0.44 12.86
N THR A 507 7.83 0.64 12.34
CA THR A 507 8.79 0.60 11.22
C THR A 507 10.11 1.25 11.60
N ALA A 508 11.03 1.40 10.63
CA ALA A 508 12.38 1.93 10.83
C ALA A 508 13.22 1.10 11.81
N TYR A 509 12.95 -0.20 11.95
CA TYR A 509 13.76 -1.08 12.78
C TYR A 509 14.87 -1.78 11.96
N ALA A 510 15.40 -2.90 12.48
CA ALA A 510 16.49 -3.64 11.90
C ALA A 510 16.13 -4.22 10.53
N ARG A 511 17.10 -4.20 9.61
CA ARG A 511 17.04 -4.89 8.31
C ARG A 511 17.22 -6.41 8.52
N PRO A 512 16.68 -7.27 7.64
CA PRO A 512 15.95 -6.96 6.42
C PRO A 512 14.42 -6.92 6.57
N PHE A 513 13.90 -6.89 7.81
CA PHE A 513 12.48 -6.81 8.11
C PHE A 513 12.21 -5.62 9.04
N GLU A 514 12.10 -4.44 8.47
CA GLU A 514 12.13 -3.18 9.21
C GLU A 514 10.79 -2.83 9.82
N THR A 515 9.74 -3.45 9.29
CA THR A 515 8.37 -3.22 9.72
C THR A 515 7.82 -4.46 10.38
N TRP A 516 7.29 -4.26 11.59
CA TRP A 516 6.55 -5.25 12.35
C TRP A 516 5.12 -4.75 12.57
N ALA A 517 4.15 -5.66 12.45
CA ALA A 517 2.77 -5.43 12.85
C ALA A 517 2.30 -6.51 13.83
N SER A 518 1.82 -6.05 14.98
CA SER A 518 0.98 -6.83 15.89
C SER A 518 -0.39 -7.07 15.25
N MET A 519 -0.80 -8.34 15.17
CA MET A 519 -2.04 -8.76 14.49
C MET A 519 -2.97 -9.68 15.32
N PRO A 520 -3.07 -9.54 16.67
CA PRO A 520 -3.95 -10.41 17.48
C PRO A 520 -5.42 -10.28 17.10
N GLN A 521 -5.83 -9.16 16.49
CA GLN A 521 -7.20 -8.95 16.02
C GLN A 521 -7.64 -9.93 14.93
N THR A 522 -6.73 -10.70 14.33
CA THR A 522 -7.04 -11.69 13.28
C THR A 522 -7.32 -13.09 13.81
N LEU A 523 -6.89 -13.40 15.04
CA LEU A 523 -6.89 -14.74 15.62
C LEU A 523 -8.28 -15.36 15.76
N TRP A 524 -9.33 -14.54 15.93
CA TRP A 524 -10.69 -15.05 16.05
C TRP A 524 -11.17 -15.75 14.76
N ALA A 525 -10.59 -15.39 13.62
CA ALA A 525 -10.98 -15.88 12.30
C ALA A 525 -10.23 -17.17 11.90
N GLU A 526 -9.30 -17.66 12.71
CA GLU A 526 -8.50 -18.86 12.45
C GLU A 526 -9.05 -20.08 13.21
N ASN A 527 -8.65 -21.30 12.82
CA ASN A 527 -9.22 -22.56 13.33
C ASN A 527 -8.14 -23.48 13.93
N TRP A 528 -7.47 -22.96 14.97
CA TRP A 528 -6.47 -23.72 15.72
C TRP A 528 -7.11 -24.66 16.75
N LEU A 529 -6.54 -25.86 16.89
CA LEU A 529 -6.90 -26.82 17.92
C LEU A 529 -6.02 -26.65 19.17
N ASP A 530 -6.57 -26.87 20.36
CA ASP A 530 -5.78 -26.93 21.60
C ASP A 530 -4.84 -28.15 21.58
N PRO A 531 -3.63 -28.06 22.17
CA PRO A 531 -3.07 -26.94 22.93
C PRO A 531 -2.31 -25.90 22.08
N ASP A 532 -2.34 -25.99 20.76
CA ASP A 532 -1.54 -25.14 19.85
C ASP A 532 -2.23 -23.84 19.44
N ARG A 533 -3.31 -23.46 20.13
CA ARG A 533 -3.99 -22.19 19.89
C ARG A 533 -3.05 -21.01 20.18
N PRO A 534 -2.79 -20.13 19.20
CA PRO A 534 -1.91 -18.98 19.37
C PRO A 534 -2.53 -17.89 20.25
N GLY A 535 -1.71 -17.29 21.10
CA GLY A 535 -2.04 -16.09 21.86
C GLY A 535 -1.63 -14.80 21.13
N ALA A 536 -0.68 -14.87 20.19
CA ALA A 536 -0.24 -13.72 19.41
C ALA A 536 0.09 -14.08 17.95
N VAL A 537 -0.07 -13.09 17.06
CA VAL A 537 0.38 -13.14 15.66
C VAL A 537 1.21 -11.90 15.39
N ALA A 538 2.41 -12.12 14.84
CA ALA A 538 3.34 -11.07 14.49
C ALA A 538 3.69 -11.17 13.00
N TYR A 539 3.48 -10.09 12.26
CA TYR A 539 3.82 -9.98 10.85
C TYR A 539 5.06 -9.09 10.68
N PHE A 540 6.00 -9.50 9.84
CA PHE A 540 7.23 -8.76 9.57
C PHE A 540 7.44 -8.64 8.06
N CYS A 541 7.87 -7.47 7.57
CA CYS A 541 8.21 -7.31 6.16
C CYS A 541 9.32 -6.29 5.92
N GLY A 542 9.91 -6.40 4.73
CA GLY A 542 10.89 -5.46 4.21
C GLY A 542 11.13 -5.61 2.71
N SER A 543 12.04 -4.79 2.20
CA SER A 543 12.49 -4.86 0.81
C SER A 543 13.44 -6.05 0.59
N LEU A 544 13.46 -6.59 -0.63
CA LEU A 544 14.32 -7.70 -1.02
C LEU A 544 15.13 -7.33 -2.27
N ARG A 545 16.45 -7.54 -2.20
CA ARG A 545 17.35 -7.37 -3.35
C ARG A 545 17.24 -8.55 -4.30
N ALA A 546 16.19 -8.54 -5.10
CA ALA A 546 15.98 -9.53 -6.16
C ALA A 546 15.88 -8.82 -7.52
N PRO A 547 16.83 -9.05 -8.45
CA PRO A 547 16.83 -8.40 -9.76
C PRO A 547 15.63 -8.86 -10.59
N TRP A 548 15.12 -7.96 -11.44
CA TRP A 548 14.10 -8.24 -12.44
C TRP A 548 14.26 -7.23 -13.58
N PRO A 549 14.13 -7.63 -14.86
CA PRO A 549 13.96 -9.00 -15.37
C PRO A 549 15.20 -9.88 -15.12
N VAL A 550 15.01 -11.20 -15.19
CA VAL A 550 16.10 -12.18 -15.08
C VAL A 550 16.15 -13.08 -16.30
N ASN A 551 17.37 -13.37 -16.76
CA ASN A 551 17.62 -14.37 -17.79
C ASN A 551 18.10 -15.68 -17.12
N GLY A 552 17.71 -16.83 -17.65
CA GLY A 552 18.23 -18.14 -17.21
C GLY A 552 17.22 -19.04 -16.49
N ASP A 553 17.71 -19.89 -15.59
CA ASP A 553 16.93 -20.93 -14.90
C ASP A 553 16.01 -20.35 -13.81
N HIS A 554 14.73 -20.15 -14.15
CA HIS A 554 13.69 -19.66 -13.24
C HIS A 554 13.55 -20.50 -11.96
N PRO A 555 13.52 -21.86 -12.02
CA PRO A 555 13.57 -22.72 -10.83
C PRO A 555 14.71 -22.42 -9.85
N ASP A 556 15.95 -22.23 -10.33
CA ASP A 556 17.09 -21.88 -9.46
C ASP A 556 16.93 -20.49 -8.84
N TYR A 557 16.49 -19.50 -9.62
CA TYR A 557 16.20 -18.16 -9.12
C TYR A 557 15.17 -18.19 -7.96
N VAL A 558 14.06 -18.89 -8.14
CA VAL A 558 13.02 -19.02 -7.11
C VAL A 558 13.55 -19.75 -5.88
N ARG A 559 14.26 -20.87 -6.05
CA ARG A 559 14.83 -21.63 -4.94
C ARG A 559 15.80 -20.77 -4.13
N ARG A 560 16.73 -20.09 -4.80
CA ARG A 560 17.75 -19.24 -4.17
C ARG A 560 17.15 -18.19 -3.25
N TYR A 561 16.12 -17.47 -3.72
CA TYR A 561 15.49 -16.42 -2.92
C TYR A 561 14.59 -16.98 -1.81
N ARG A 562 13.93 -18.13 -2.01
CA ARG A 562 13.25 -18.82 -0.92
C ARG A 562 14.22 -19.21 0.19
N ASP A 563 15.34 -19.84 -0.16
CA ASP A 563 16.35 -20.26 0.81
C ASP A 563 17.00 -19.06 1.52
N LEU A 564 17.20 -17.94 0.80
CA LEU A 564 17.70 -16.69 1.39
C LEU A 564 16.74 -16.13 2.42
N VAL A 565 15.47 -15.89 2.04
CA VAL A 565 14.49 -15.28 2.94
C VAL A 565 14.20 -16.17 4.15
N HIS A 566 14.16 -17.50 3.99
CA HIS A 566 14.01 -18.41 5.13
C HIS A 566 15.17 -18.33 6.12
N ARG A 567 16.42 -18.24 5.64
CA ARG A 567 17.59 -18.05 6.51
C ARG A 567 17.56 -16.69 7.20
N ASP A 568 17.33 -15.63 6.44
CA ASP A 568 17.31 -14.26 6.96
C ASP A 568 16.20 -14.08 8.00
N ALA A 569 15.02 -14.68 7.78
CA ALA A 569 13.93 -14.66 8.75
C ALA A 569 14.30 -15.41 10.04
N ALA A 570 14.96 -16.57 9.94
CA ALA A 570 15.38 -17.31 11.12
C ALA A 570 16.44 -16.55 11.94
N ASP A 571 17.43 -15.98 11.26
CA ASP A 571 18.46 -15.14 11.88
C ASP A 571 17.85 -13.88 12.52
N TYR A 572 16.84 -13.29 11.87
CA TYR A 572 16.15 -12.11 12.37
C TYR A 572 15.37 -12.42 13.65
N VAL A 573 14.62 -13.52 13.66
CA VAL A 573 13.89 -14.01 14.84
C VAL A 573 14.82 -14.20 16.02
N ASP A 574 15.99 -14.79 15.80
CA ASP A 574 16.93 -15.07 16.87
C ASP A 574 17.59 -13.80 17.46
N ARG A 575 17.82 -12.77 16.63
CA ARG A 575 18.61 -11.60 17.00
C ARG A 575 17.80 -10.36 17.38
N TYR A 576 16.65 -10.13 16.76
CA TYR A 576 15.99 -8.82 16.77
C TYR A 576 14.60 -8.82 17.42
N LEU A 577 13.98 -9.98 17.63
CA LEU A 577 12.64 -10.03 18.26
C LEU A 577 12.62 -9.55 19.71
N GLY A 578 13.77 -9.54 20.40
CA GLY A 578 13.88 -9.08 21.78
C GLY A 578 13.42 -7.64 22.00
N LEU A 579 13.44 -6.78 20.96
CA LEU A 579 12.89 -5.42 21.05
C LEU A 579 11.39 -5.44 21.35
N TYR A 580 10.65 -6.33 20.70
CA TYR A 580 9.19 -6.41 20.79
C TYR A 580 8.75 -7.39 21.87
N PHE A 581 9.45 -8.53 21.99
CA PHE A 581 9.09 -9.65 22.84
C PHE A 581 10.25 -10.03 23.78
N PRO A 582 10.61 -9.17 24.75
CA PRO A 582 11.76 -9.41 25.62
C PRO A 582 11.63 -10.72 26.43
N ASN A 583 10.41 -11.15 26.77
CA ASN A 583 10.21 -12.41 27.50
C ASN A 583 10.33 -13.66 26.61
N ALA A 584 10.35 -13.48 25.29
CA ALA A 584 10.53 -14.56 24.31
C ALA A 584 12.00 -14.87 24.01
N VAL A 585 12.95 -14.12 24.59
CA VAL A 585 14.39 -14.27 24.36
C VAL A 585 15.08 -14.72 25.66
N SER A 586 16.21 -15.42 25.51
CA SER A 586 17.11 -15.85 26.58
C SER A 586 18.57 -15.56 26.19
N GLU A 587 19.53 -15.90 27.05
CA GLU A 587 20.96 -15.83 26.70
C GLU A 587 21.33 -16.72 25.49
N GLN A 588 20.50 -17.72 25.17
CA GLN A 588 20.69 -18.64 24.05
C GLN A 588 19.97 -18.18 22.76
N GLY A 589 19.39 -16.98 22.75
CA GLY A 589 18.58 -16.48 21.64
C GLY A 589 17.08 -16.67 21.86
N PHE A 590 16.33 -16.73 20.75
CA PHE A 590 14.87 -16.82 20.78
C PHE A 590 14.40 -18.19 21.30
N LYS A 591 13.33 -18.20 22.09
CA LYS A 591 12.69 -19.42 22.60
C LYS A 591 11.79 -20.04 21.53
N TRP A 592 12.38 -20.77 20.60
CA TRP A 592 11.70 -21.39 19.44
C TRP A 592 10.54 -22.32 19.81
N GLU A 593 10.53 -22.86 21.02
CA GLU A 593 9.42 -23.63 21.60
C GLU A 593 8.17 -22.80 21.86
N LEU A 594 8.20 -21.47 21.70
CA LEU A 594 7.02 -20.62 21.78
C LEU A 594 6.19 -20.61 20.49
N LEU A 595 6.73 -21.06 19.35
CA LEU A 595 6.02 -21.08 18.07
C LEU A 595 4.95 -22.18 18.02
N CYS A 596 3.71 -21.79 17.70
CA CYS A 596 2.63 -22.73 17.41
C CYS A 596 2.90 -23.51 16.12
N GLY A 597 2.43 -24.76 16.06
CA GLY A 597 2.55 -25.59 14.86
C GLY A 597 3.98 -25.88 14.44
N ASN A 598 4.93 -25.90 15.39
CA ASN A 598 6.34 -26.17 15.09
C ASN A 598 6.63 -27.66 14.73
N ASP A 599 5.63 -28.54 14.84
CA ASP A 599 5.70 -29.99 14.63
C ASP A 599 6.91 -30.66 15.32
N GLY A 600 7.29 -30.18 16.50
CA GLY A 600 8.45 -30.69 17.25
C GLY A 600 9.81 -30.27 16.69
N ARG A 601 9.87 -29.42 15.65
CA ARG A 601 11.10 -28.78 15.18
C ARG A 601 11.62 -27.81 16.24
N ARG A 602 12.94 -27.69 16.32
CA ARG A 602 13.65 -26.87 17.33
C ARG A 602 14.61 -25.89 16.65
N GLY A 603 14.93 -24.80 17.35
CA GLY A 603 15.80 -23.77 16.82
C GLY A 603 15.29 -23.18 15.51
N ALA A 604 16.20 -22.64 14.71
CA ALA A 604 15.92 -22.06 13.39
C ALA A 604 15.12 -22.98 12.44
N ALA A 605 15.20 -24.30 12.59
CA ALA A 605 14.43 -25.23 11.77
C ALA A 605 12.90 -25.11 11.97
N ALA A 606 12.44 -24.58 13.11
CA ALA A 606 11.02 -24.32 13.34
C ALA A 606 10.47 -23.22 12.42
N MET A 607 11.32 -22.33 11.89
CA MET A 607 10.91 -21.30 10.94
C MET A 607 10.25 -21.87 9.68
N ALA A 608 10.62 -23.09 9.26
CA ALA A 608 10.03 -23.77 8.10
C ALA A 608 8.54 -24.12 8.25
N THR A 609 7.99 -24.04 9.47
CA THR A 609 6.56 -24.27 9.76
C THR A 609 5.72 -22.99 9.70
N GLN A 610 6.40 -21.85 9.76
CA GLN A 610 5.78 -20.53 9.78
C GLN A 610 5.55 -20.05 8.35
N HIS A 611 4.71 -19.03 8.19
CA HIS A 611 4.43 -18.49 6.85
C HIS A 611 5.55 -17.53 6.45
N VAL A 612 6.08 -17.72 5.23
CA VAL A 612 7.13 -16.87 4.65
C VAL A 612 6.69 -16.51 3.23
N SER A 613 6.66 -15.21 2.94
CA SER A 613 6.33 -14.67 1.62
C SER A 613 7.58 -14.11 0.94
N VAL A 614 7.78 -14.49 -0.32
CA VAL A 614 8.93 -14.09 -1.15
C VAL A 614 8.40 -13.52 -2.46
N ASN A 615 8.16 -12.20 -2.48
CA ASN A 615 7.43 -11.51 -3.52
C ASN A 615 8.37 -11.09 -4.66
N ILE A 616 8.93 -12.10 -5.34
CA ILE A 616 9.85 -11.94 -6.48
C ILE A 616 9.16 -12.02 -7.83
N ASP A 617 7.90 -12.47 -7.87
CA ASP A 617 7.12 -12.55 -9.11
C ASP A 617 6.91 -11.15 -9.70
N PRO A 618 7.08 -10.94 -11.01
CA PRO A 618 6.80 -9.66 -11.64
C PRO A 618 5.42 -9.04 -11.34
N SER A 619 4.40 -9.86 -11.03
CA SER A 619 3.08 -9.35 -10.61
C SER A 619 3.04 -8.82 -9.18
N ASP A 620 3.95 -9.29 -8.32
CA ASP A 620 3.88 -9.16 -6.87
C ASP A 620 4.77 -8.01 -6.36
N ARG A 621 5.74 -7.61 -7.18
CA ARG A 621 6.70 -6.54 -6.86
C ARG A 621 6.00 -5.20 -6.61
N TYR A 622 6.49 -4.47 -5.61
CA TYR A 622 6.00 -3.13 -5.29
C TYR A 622 6.39 -2.15 -6.41
N VAL A 623 5.45 -1.28 -6.83
CA VAL A 623 5.73 -0.26 -7.87
C VAL A 623 6.24 1.00 -7.19
N GLN A 624 7.46 1.40 -7.52
CA GLN A 624 8.15 2.51 -6.87
C GLN A 624 7.87 3.86 -7.54
N SER A 625 8.13 4.93 -6.79
CA SER A 625 8.03 6.32 -7.23
C SER A 625 9.41 6.97 -7.22
N VAL A 626 10.36 6.33 -7.91
CA VAL A 626 11.76 6.78 -7.95
C VAL A 626 11.89 8.15 -8.62
N PRO A 627 12.94 8.93 -8.29
CA PRO A 627 13.14 10.25 -8.89
C PRO A 627 13.11 10.22 -10.42
N GLY A 628 12.35 11.16 -11.01
CA GLY A 628 12.22 11.38 -12.45
C GLY A 628 11.35 10.37 -13.20
N SER A 629 10.74 9.39 -12.50
CA SER A 629 9.94 8.32 -13.14
C SER A 629 8.47 8.69 -13.38
N ASP A 630 7.95 9.71 -12.68
CA ASP A 630 6.53 10.06 -12.67
C ASP A 630 6.02 10.46 -14.06
N LYS A 631 6.81 11.24 -14.81
CA LYS A 631 6.48 11.70 -16.17
C LYS A 631 6.33 10.58 -17.19
N TYR A 632 6.80 9.38 -16.89
CA TYR A 632 6.70 8.21 -17.77
C TYR A 632 5.50 7.30 -17.43
N ARG A 633 4.73 7.64 -16.40
CA ARG A 633 3.52 6.91 -16.05
C ARG A 633 2.40 7.30 -17.01
N LEU A 634 1.92 6.34 -17.79
CA LEU A 634 0.75 6.56 -18.65
C LEU A 634 -0.52 6.73 -17.80
N ARG A 635 -1.39 7.67 -18.17
CA ARG A 635 -2.74 7.71 -17.60
C ARG A 635 -3.57 6.50 -18.05
N PRO A 636 -4.64 6.16 -17.31
CA PRO A 636 -5.60 5.13 -17.71
C PRO A 636 -6.09 5.23 -19.16
N ASP A 637 -6.24 6.45 -19.68
CA ASP A 637 -6.72 6.76 -21.03
C ASP A 637 -5.61 7.00 -22.08
N GLU A 638 -4.34 6.78 -21.73
CA GLU A 638 -3.17 7.06 -22.59
C GLU A 638 -2.47 5.80 -23.10
N SER A 639 -3.20 4.72 -23.33
CA SER A 639 -2.62 3.51 -23.94
C SER A 639 -2.13 3.73 -25.38
N GLY A 640 -2.72 4.69 -26.09
CA GLY A 640 -2.50 4.91 -27.53
C GLY A 640 -3.35 4.02 -28.44
N TYR A 641 -4.17 3.12 -27.90
CA TYR A 641 -5.05 2.23 -28.68
C TYR A 641 -6.52 2.45 -28.35
N ASP A 642 -7.38 2.43 -29.37
CA ASP A 642 -8.80 2.80 -29.28
C ASP A 642 -9.59 1.94 -28.29
N ASN A 643 -9.16 0.69 -28.07
CA ASN A 643 -9.86 -0.29 -27.26
C ASN A 643 -9.06 -0.80 -26.05
N LEU A 644 -7.93 -0.17 -25.71
CA LEU A 644 -7.11 -0.57 -24.56
C LEU A 644 -7.12 0.54 -23.51
N ILE A 645 -7.52 0.22 -22.30
CA ILE A 645 -7.51 1.13 -21.15
C ILE A 645 -6.63 0.53 -20.06
N LEU A 646 -5.90 1.37 -19.34
CA LEU A 646 -4.90 0.93 -18.35
C LEU A 646 -5.48 1.04 -16.93
N ALA A 647 -5.17 0.07 -16.08
CA ALA A 647 -5.54 0.12 -14.67
C ALA A 647 -4.43 -0.47 -13.79
N GLY A 648 -4.00 0.24 -12.76
CA GLY A 648 -2.97 -0.22 -11.83
C GLY A 648 -2.39 0.89 -10.97
N ASP A 649 -1.73 0.50 -9.87
CA ASP A 649 -0.96 1.40 -8.99
C ASP A 649 0.26 2.06 -9.69
N TRP A 650 0.52 1.66 -10.94
CA TRP A 650 1.59 2.16 -11.79
C TRP A 650 1.16 3.25 -12.77
N THR A 651 -0.13 3.40 -13.05
CA THR A 651 -0.63 4.46 -13.95
C THR A 651 -0.46 5.84 -13.32
N ASP A 652 -0.46 6.90 -14.11
CA ASP A 652 -0.70 8.23 -13.58
C ASP A 652 -2.17 8.36 -13.18
N CYS A 653 -2.48 8.18 -11.89
CA CYS A 653 -3.82 8.41 -11.32
C CYS A 653 -3.81 9.60 -10.33
N GLY A 654 -2.73 10.38 -10.36
CA GLY A 654 -2.52 11.54 -9.49
C GLY A 654 -2.02 11.23 -8.07
N LEU A 655 -2.08 9.99 -7.58
CA LEU A 655 -1.41 9.61 -6.33
C LEU A 655 0.04 9.14 -6.56
N ASN A 656 0.27 8.46 -7.70
CA ASN A 656 1.58 8.04 -8.21
C ASN A 656 2.50 7.36 -7.18
N ALA A 657 1.89 6.59 -6.27
CA ALA A 657 2.54 5.79 -5.24
C ALA A 657 1.92 4.40 -5.20
N GLY A 658 2.75 3.36 -5.03
CA GLY A 658 2.30 1.97 -4.94
C GLY A 658 1.42 1.75 -3.71
N CYS A 659 0.10 1.81 -3.87
CA CYS A 659 -0.82 1.58 -2.75
C CYS A 659 -2.22 1.21 -3.25
N ILE A 660 -3.05 0.76 -2.31
CA ILE A 660 -4.41 0.33 -2.65
C ILE A 660 -5.27 1.49 -3.16
N GLU A 661 -5.11 2.69 -2.59
CA GLU A 661 -5.87 3.87 -3.00
C GLU A 661 -5.56 4.22 -4.46
N ALA A 662 -4.28 4.19 -4.86
CA ALA A 662 -3.88 4.42 -6.25
C ALA A 662 -4.47 3.36 -7.19
N ALA A 663 -4.49 2.09 -6.77
CA ALA A 663 -5.10 1.03 -7.56
C ALA A 663 -6.62 1.24 -7.75
N VAL A 664 -7.34 1.64 -6.70
CA VAL A 664 -8.79 1.92 -6.77
C VAL A 664 -9.06 3.15 -7.62
N MET A 665 -8.31 4.24 -7.43
CA MET A 665 -8.41 5.46 -8.23
C MET A 665 -8.17 5.16 -9.72
N SER A 666 -7.07 4.49 -10.04
CA SER A 666 -6.76 4.06 -11.40
C SER A 666 -7.86 3.19 -12.00
N GLY A 667 -8.41 2.24 -11.24
CA GLY A 667 -9.51 1.40 -11.68
C GLY A 667 -10.80 2.17 -11.98
N PHE A 668 -11.12 3.19 -11.17
CA PHE A 668 -12.25 4.08 -11.42
C PHE A 668 -12.02 5.01 -12.61
N GLU A 669 -10.81 5.55 -12.77
CA GLU A 669 -10.42 6.35 -13.94
C GLU A 669 -10.52 5.53 -15.24
N ALA A 670 -10.07 4.28 -15.23
CA ALA A 670 -10.23 3.34 -16.35
C ALA A 670 -11.71 3.13 -16.73
N ALA A 671 -12.58 2.92 -15.72
CA ALA A 671 -14.00 2.80 -15.96
C ALA A 671 -14.61 4.11 -16.49
N ASN A 672 -14.18 5.27 -15.97
CA ASN A 672 -14.63 6.58 -16.43
C ASN A 672 -14.29 6.80 -17.90
N ALA A 673 -13.09 6.41 -18.34
CA ALA A 673 -12.69 6.48 -19.74
C ALA A 673 -13.64 5.68 -20.65
N LEU A 674 -13.92 4.41 -20.32
CA LEU A 674 -14.85 3.57 -21.07
C LEU A 674 -16.30 4.09 -21.06
N LEU A 675 -16.70 4.76 -19.99
CA LEU A 675 -18.02 5.35 -19.84
C LEU A 675 -18.16 6.73 -20.49
N GLY A 676 -17.06 7.30 -21.02
CA GLY A 676 -17.05 8.65 -21.57
C GLY A 676 -17.22 9.74 -20.51
N HIS A 677 -16.83 9.46 -19.27
CA HIS A 677 -16.79 10.42 -18.17
C HIS A 677 -15.42 11.07 -18.06
N GLY A 678 -15.35 12.27 -17.45
CA GLY A 678 -14.06 12.90 -17.17
C GLY A 678 -13.23 12.06 -16.20
N ARG A 679 -11.90 12.09 -16.35
CA ARG A 679 -10.91 11.31 -15.56
C ARG A 679 -11.29 11.23 -14.08
N TYR A 680 -11.42 12.38 -13.41
CA TYR A 680 -11.70 12.46 -11.97
C TYR A 680 -13.19 12.37 -11.60
N HIS A 681 -14.06 11.88 -12.48
CA HIS A 681 -15.49 11.74 -12.19
C HIS A 681 -15.73 10.77 -11.03
N ARG A 682 -16.32 11.27 -9.93
CA ARG A 682 -16.56 10.52 -8.68
C ARG A 682 -15.28 9.85 -8.15
N ILE A 683 -14.14 10.54 -8.28
CA ILE A 683 -12.92 10.28 -7.53
C ILE A 683 -12.93 11.22 -6.32
N ARG A 684 -12.63 10.69 -5.14
CA ARG A 684 -12.63 11.40 -3.85
C ARG A 684 -11.21 11.65 -3.37
N GLY A 685 -11.05 12.51 -2.36
CA GLY A 685 -9.75 12.74 -1.71
C GLY A 685 -8.80 13.61 -2.54
N PHE A 686 -7.52 13.56 -2.20
CA PHE A 686 -6.48 14.40 -2.78
C PHE A 686 -5.66 13.71 -3.88
N TYR A 687 -5.31 14.45 -4.92
CA TYR A 687 -4.47 13.97 -6.02
C TYR A 687 -3.65 15.11 -6.66
N LEU A 688 -2.52 14.75 -7.26
CA LEU A 688 -1.67 15.62 -8.09
C LEU A 688 -2.16 15.62 -9.53
N ARG A 689 -2.35 16.78 -10.15
CA ARG A 689 -2.75 16.89 -11.55
C ARG A 689 -1.62 16.66 -12.54
#